data_AF-A0A166Y568-F1
#
_entry.id   AF-A0A166Y568-F1
#
_cell.length_a   1.000
_cell.length_b   1.000
_cell.length_c   1.000
_cell.angle_alpha   90.00
_cell.angle_beta   90.00
_cell.angle_gamma   90.00
#
_symmetry.space_group_name_H-M   'P 1'
#
loop_
_entity.id
_entity.type
_entity.pdbx_description
1 polymer ?
#
loop_
_entity_poly.entity_id
_entity_poly.type
_entity_poly.pdbx_seq_one_letter_code
_entity_poly.pdbx_strand_id
1 'polypeptide(L)'
;MSTYSTVVDPEAYETEGLCDGIEVRKSSFTHLEDRGAIRAHQDWNKILQQGEVENNEMMKAFLEAAHTGTIDSSVSEIARAGKKKIQSQLFLEMLSIDPECAKTTMKAWARFVEVGSSRKHETRFQTLAEYLPYRIMDVGEMFWYGVVTFGLSLRIPEHETDICRELMAPAWIAVGLQNDLWSWPKEKDAAKKQGKDHVINAIWVLMQEHKTDVRGAKQICRRLIKEYVAKYLQVVKESRNNYSISPDLRKYIEAMKYSISGNVVWSLTCPRYNPQVSFNERQLDWMHQGVPEIEVSSSPSPEAESISPGSPILSESSSKNYSHSDEEGVLGMNSSQSSVSTPPEVDGDEQQIKLGPHLAYEREILEAPYNYIASLPSKGVRDRFIDALNHWLQVPHSVLTKIMEVTRLLHNASLILDDFQDDSPLRRGKAATHTIFGPAQAINTSSYTIVKTINHVAEFASNNCIQETTQKIMALFQGQAMDLFWSYNGRCPTMDEYYRMVDNKTGQLFSIATGLMLDSQKRTSTKAPASLDRFTSLLGRYFQVRDDYQNLTSVDYIRQKGFCEDLDEGKYSVPLIYTLQTQPDNIQLINLLSTGRRTGRLTREQKECVLEILNKFGGFAYTRVVLLRLYSQISDALKELESSFGSSNPEMKVLLELLRIEN
;
A
#
# COMPACT_ATOMS: atom_id res chain seq x y z
N MET A 1 -13.17 14.91 28.92
CA MET A 1 -13.04 15.92 27.83
C MET A 1 -12.86 17.36 28.33
N SER A 2 -13.21 17.74 29.57
CA SER A 2 -13.05 19.13 30.10
C SER A 2 -11.60 19.58 30.31
N THR A 3 -10.65 18.65 30.38
CA THR A 3 -9.22 18.98 30.65
C THR A 3 -8.52 19.65 29.48
N TYR A 4 -8.96 19.42 28.24
CA TYR A 4 -8.21 19.80 27.02
C TYR A 4 -8.95 20.80 26.12
N SER A 5 -10.23 21.06 26.38
CA SER A 5 -11.03 22.01 25.59
C SER A 5 -12.14 22.64 26.41
N THR A 6 -12.50 23.88 26.06
CA THR A 6 -13.59 24.65 26.64
C THR A 6 -14.72 24.85 25.63
N VAL A 7 -15.95 24.95 26.10
CA VAL A 7 -17.11 25.29 25.26
C VAL A 7 -17.01 26.77 24.92
N VAL A 8 -17.17 27.11 23.64
CA VAL A 8 -17.22 28.50 23.19
C VAL A 8 -18.63 29.03 23.46
N ASP A 9 -18.72 30.26 23.96
CA ASP A 9 -20.00 30.93 24.16
C ASP A 9 -20.81 30.96 22.84
N PRO A 10 -22.03 30.38 22.80
CA PRO A 10 -22.89 30.41 21.63
C PRO A 10 -23.22 31.83 21.13
N GLU A 11 -23.17 32.85 22.00
CA GLU A 11 -23.38 34.24 21.57
C GLU A 11 -22.19 34.80 20.76
N ALA A 12 -21.03 34.15 20.82
CA ALA A 12 -19.83 34.59 20.12
C ALA A 12 -19.77 34.15 18.64
N TYR A 13 -20.73 33.36 18.16
CA TYR A 13 -20.77 32.86 16.78
C TYR A 13 -22.21 32.60 16.28
N GLU A 14 -22.48 32.80 15.00
CA GLU A 14 -23.78 32.51 14.38
C GLU A 14 -23.64 31.41 13.33
N THR A 15 -24.27 30.25 13.55
CA THR A 15 -24.11 29.07 12.67
C THR A 15 -25.20 28.94 11.62
N GLU A 16 -26.18 29.86 11.59
CA GLU A 16 -27.40 29.78 10.77
C GLU A 16 -28.21 28.49 11.03
N GLY A 17 -28.00 27.88 12.20
CA GLY A 17 -28.52 26.58 12.61
C GLY A 17 -27.92 25.38 11.85
N LEU A 18 -26.77 25.53 11.19
CA LEU A 18 -26.14 24.47 10.38
C LEU A 18 -25.40 23.41 11.19
N CYS A 19 -25.33 23.57 12.52
CA CYS A 19 -24.84 22.57 13.46
C CYS A 19 -25.66 22.57 14.78
N ASP A 20 -26.97 22.82 14.70
CA ASP A 20 -27.86 22.83 15.86
C ASP A 20 -27.75 21.52 16.67
N GLY A 21 -27.72 21.65 18.00
CA GLY A 21 -27.54 20.51 18.91
C GLY A 21 -26.09 20.05 19.10
N ILE A 22 -25.12 20.74 18.49
CA ILE A 22 -23.69 20.48 18.67
C ILE A 22 -22.99 21.74 19.20
N GLU A 23 -22.36 21.62 20.37
CA GLU A 23 -21.53 22.69 20.92
C GLU A 23 -20.24 22.91 20.11
N VAL A 24 -19.79 24.16 20.03
CA VAL A 24 -18.46 24.50 19.52
C VAL A 24 -17.47 24.42 20.69
N ARG A 25 -16.36 23.71 20.50
CA ARG A 25 -15.31 23.60 21.50
C ARG A 25 -14.00 24.18 20.98
N LYS A 26 -13.26 24.86 21.87
CA LYS A 26 -11.94 25.41 21.60
C LYS A 26 -10.90 24.69 22.46
N SER A 27 -9.81 24.28 21.83
CA SER A 27 -8.65 23.69 22.50
C SER A 27 -8.05 24.64 23.54
N SER A 28 -7.68 24.11 24.70
CA SER A 28 -6.91 24.87 25.69
C SER A 28 -5.48 25.17 25.21
N PHE A 29 -5.03 24.50 24.15
CA PHE A 29 -3.66 24.55 23.63
C PHE A 29 -3.57 25.20 22.24
N THR A 30 -4.45 26.16 21.92
CA THR A 30 -4.44 26.85 20.61
C THR A 30 -3.08 27.43 20.20
N HIS A 31 -2.20 27.76 21.15
CA HIS A 31 -0.84 28.22 20.88
C HIS A 31 0.05 27.12 20.28
N LEU A 32 -0.15 25.85 20.62
CA LEU A 32 0.59 24.72 20.01
C LEU A 32 0.10 24.47 18.58
N GLU A 33 -1.19 24.63 18.33
CA GLU A 33 -1.80 24.54 16.99
C GLU A 33 -1.26 25.63 16.07
N ASP A 34 -1.29 26.90 16.52
CA ASP A 34 -0.72 28.03 15.79
C ASP A 34 0.77 27.82 15.49
N ARG A 35 1.54 27.32 16.47
CA ARG A 35 2.96 27.01 16.29
C ARG A 35 3.18 25.95 15.23
N GLY A 36 2.44 24.84 15.30
CA GLY A 36 2.55 23.75 14.33
C GLY A 36 2.24 24.22 12.92
N ALA A 37 1.15 24.98 12.75
CA ALA A 37 0.74 25.54 11.46
C ALA A 37 1.78 26.51 10.88
N ILE A 38 2.32 27.42 11.70
CA ILE A 38 3.31 28.41 11.24
C ILE A 38 4.67 27.74 10.96
N ARG A 39 5.12 26.78 11.77
CA ARG A 39 6.33 26.00 11.47
C ARG A 39 6.21 25.23 10.17
N ALA A 40 5.09 24.55 9.94
CA ALA A 40 4.83 23.85 8.68
C ALA A 40 4.85 24.82 7.49
N HIS A 41 4.31 26.03 7.65
CA HIS A 41 4.37 27.08 6.62
C HIS A 41 5.79 27.62 6.40
N GLN A 42 6.60 27.78 7.45
CA GLN A 42 8.00 28.18 7.33
C GLN A 42 8.84 27.12 6.62
N ASP A 43 8.65 25.85 6.98
CA ASP A 43 9.32 24.75 6.31
C ASP A 43 8.89 24.66 4.84
N TRP A 44 7.61 24.88 4.56
CA TRP A 44 7.08 25.01 3.20
C TRP A 44 7.76 26.14 2.41
N ASN A 45 7.95 27.32 3.01
CA ASN A 45 8.60 28.45 2.35
C ASN A 45 10.10 28.22 2.09
N LYS A 46 10.82 27.59 3.04
CA LYS A 46 12.23 27.17 2.83
C LYS A 46 12.35 26.20 1.65
N ILE A 47 11.34 25.37 1.48
CA ILE A 47 11.22 24.39 0.41
C ILE A 47 10.90 25.03 -0.95
N LEU A 48 9.97 26.00 -0.99
CA LEU A 48 9.56 26.67 -2.24
C LEU A 48 10.70 27.47 -2.89
N GLN A 49 11.66 27.98 -2.09
CA GLN A 49 12.87 28.62 -2.59
C GLN A 49 13.74 27.68 -3.45
N GLN A 50 13.46 26.37 -3.46
CA GLN A 50 14.16 25.34 -4.23
C GLN A 50 13.40 24.89 -5.50
N GLY A 51 12.26 25.52 -5.84
CA GLY A 51 11.46 25.27 -7.05
C GLY A 51 10.20 24.40 -6.83
N GLU A 52 9.12 24.69 -7.57
CA GLU A 52 7.82 23.97 -7.48
C GLU A 52 7.66 22.90 -8.58
N VAL A 53 7.12 21.71 -8.22
CA VAL A 53 6.53 20.73 -9.17
C VAL A 53 5.34 19.98 -8.52
N GLU A 54 4.38 19.59 -9.36
CA GLU A 54 3.01 19.12 -9.10
C GLU A 54 2.80 17.82 -8.29
N ASN A 55 1.54 17.66 -7.84
CA ASN A 55 1.05 16.83 -6.72
C ASN A 55 0.96 15.29 -6.92
N ASN A 56 1.16 14.73 -8.11
CA ASN A 56 0.49 13.46 -8.45
C ASN A 56 1.30 12.15 -8.25
N GLU A 57 2.62 12.15 -8.08
CA GLU A 57 3.40 10.90 -8.21
C GLU A 57 3.83 10.23 -6.89
N MET A 58 4.00 10.97 -5.79
CA MET A 58 4.21 10.34 -4.46
C MET A 58 2.90 9.84 -3.83
N MET A 59 1.77 10.16 -4.45
CA MET A 59 0.46 9.62 -4.11
C MET A 59 0.43 8.09 -4.15
N LYS A 60 0.91 7.52 -5.26
CA LYS A 60 1.02 6.07 -5.49
C LYS A 60 1.92 5.38 -4.47
N ALA A 61 2.91 6.11 -3.97
CA ALA A 61 3.85 5.60 -2.98
C ALA A 61 3.27 5.46 -1.58
N PHE A 62 2.56 6.48 -1.08
CA PHE A 62 1.85 6.36 0.18
C PHE A 62 0.72 5.34 0.12
N LEU A 63 0.10 5.19 -1.04
CA LEU A 63 -0.93 4.19 -1.33
C LEU A 63 -0.52 2.73 -1.16
N GLU A 64 0.66 2.39 -1.65
CA GLU A 64 1.22 1.07 -1.38
C GLU A 64 1.61 0.94 0.12
N ALA A 65 1.94 2.04 0.82
CA ALA A 65 2.35 2.01 2.25
C ALA A 65 1.22 1.67 3.20
N ALA A 66 0.07 2.19 2.83
CA ALA A 66 -1.19 1.93 3.46
C ALA A 66 -1.67 0.50 3.36
N HIS A 67 -1.54 -0.10 2.17
CA HIS A 67 -2.09 -1.43 1.91
C HIS A 67 -1.10 -2.55 2.19
N THR A 68 0.21 -2.28 2.20
CA THR A 68 1.24 -3.32 2.34
C THR A 68 2.18 -3.12 3.52
N GLY A 69 1.99 -2.00 4.22
CA GLY A 69 2.90 -1.53 5.23
C GLY A 69 4.10 -0.78 4.68
N THR A 70 4.28 -0.50 3.35
CA THR A 70 5.51 0.12 2.74
C THR A 70 5.37 1.24 1.64
N ILE A 71 6.21 2.33 1.53
CA ILE A 71 6.18 3.52 0.58
C ILE A 71 6.98 3.44 -0.75
N ASP A 72 6.38 3.66 -1.95
CA ASP A 72 6.94 3.56 -3.36
C ASP A 72 7.90 4.67 -3.80
N SER A 73 8.52 4.44 -4.95
CA SER A 73 9.88 4.86 -5.31
C SER A 73 10.16 4.81 -6.81
N SER A 74 9.11 4.77 -7.60
CA SER A 74 9.10 5.59 -8.81
C SER A 74 9.15 7.11 -8.49
N VAL A 75 9.60 7.49 -7.28
CA VAL A 75 9.46 8.80 -6.64
C VAL A 75 10.81 9.48 -6.44
N SER A 76 11.97 8.79 -6.45
CA SER A 76 13.26 9.49 -6.33
C SER A 76 13.59 10.34 -7.53
N GLU A 77 12.97 10.09 -8.67
CA GLU A 77 13.02 11.01 -9.81
C GLU A 77 12.41 12.37 -9.48
N ILE A 78 11.49 12.43 -8.52
CA ILE A 78 10.78 13.64 -8.07
C ILE A 78 11.06 13.93 -6.59
N ALA A 79 12.20 13.46 -6.05
CA ALA A 79 12.69 13.75 -4.70
C ALA A 79 13.31 15.15 -4.55
N ARG A 80 12.86 16.12 -5.36
CA ARG A 80 13.22 17.54 -5.26
C ARG A 80 12.07 18.46 -4.78
N ALA A 81 10.88 17.93 -4.50
CA ALA A 81 9.73 18.74 -4.11
C ALA A 81 9.49 18.70 -2.59
N GLY A 82 9.66 19.81 -1.87
CA GLY A 82 9.64 19.73 -0.40
C GLY A 82 8.27 19.58 0.28
N LYS A 83 7.14 19.66 -0.43
CA LYS A 83 5.85 19.12 0.09
C LYS A 83 6.02 17.69 0.59
N LYS A 84 6.81 16.92 -0.15
CA LYS A 84 7.07 15.51 0.09
C LYS A 84 7.88 15.28 1.37
N LYS A 85 8.90 16.12 1.57
CA LYS A 85 9.76 16.11 2.76
C LYS A 85 8.97 16.39 4.04
N ILE A 86 8.05 17.36 4.01
CA ILE A 86 7.20 17.69 5.17
C ILE A 86 6.27 16.52 5.51
N GLN A 87 5.69 15.87 4.49
CA GLN A 87 4.81 14.72 4.71
C GLN A 87 5.53 13.52 5.31
N SER A 88 6.72 13.16 4.78
CA SER A 88 7.52 12.07 5.33
C SER A 88 7.99 12.37 6.76
N GLN A 89 8.39 13.61 7.03
CA GLN A 89 8.77 14.03 8.39
C GLN A 89 7.59 13.91 9.37
N LEU A 90 6.40 14.35 8.96
CA LEU A 90 5.18 14.22 9.78
C LEU A 90 4.91 12.76 10.12
N PHE A 91 4.96 11.84 9.15
CA PHE A 91 4.71 10.43 9.43
C PHE A 91 5.80 9.77 10.29
N LEU A 92 7.06 10.16 10.13
CA LEU A 92 8.15 9.72 11.01
C LEU A 92 7.93 10.16 12.47
N GLU A 93 7.48 11.40 12.67
CA GLU A 93 7.13 11.91 13.99
C GLU A 93 5.88 11.22 14.55
N MET A 94 4.88 10.93 13.71
CA MET A 94 3.72 10.15 14.15
C MET A 94 4.12 8.73 14.56
N LEU A 95 4.97 8.07 13.77
CA LEU A 95 5.48 6.73 14.05
C LEU A 95 6.31 6.68 15.34
N SER A 96 7.02 7.76 15.69
CA SER A 96 7.78 7.82 16.94
C SER A 96 6.89 8.04 18.17
N ILE A 97 5.68 8.59 17.99
CA ILE A 97 4.68 8.80 19.05
C ILE A 97 3.82 7.55 19.25
N ASP A 98 3.15 7.08 18.20
CA ASP A 98 2.26 5.92 18.23
C ASP A 98 2.35 5.17 16.89
N PRO A 99 3.19 4.13 16.77
CA PRO A 99 3.41 3.41 15.53
C PRO A 99 2.13 2.80 14.94
N GLU A 100 1.22 2.31 15.77
CA GLU A 100 0.03 1.58 15.35
C GLU A 100 -1.01 2.55 14.76
N CYS A 101 -1.32 3.63 15.48
CA CYS A 101 -2.23 4.66 14.99
C CYS A 101 -1.63 5.44 13.80
N ALA A 102 -0.30 5.63 13.79
CA ALA A 102 0.41 6.25 12.67
C ALA A 102 0.26 5.42 11.40
N LYS A 103 0.45 4.09 11.49
CA LYS A 103 0.19 3.18 10.37
C LYS A 103 -1.24 3.34 9.87
N THR A 104 -2.25 3.30 10.75
CA THR A 104 -3.66 3.51 10.38
C THR A 104 -3.89 4.84 9.66
N THR A 105 -3.26 5.92 10.10
CA THR A 105 -3.38 7.24 9.45
C THR A 105 -2.71 7.26 8.08
N MET A 106 -1.53 6.66 7.97
CA MET A 106 -0.87 6.43 6.68
C MET A 106 -1.78 5.62 5.76
N LYS A 107 -2.48 4.59 6.31
CA LYS A 107 -3.46 3.78 5.57
C LYS A 107 -4.59 4.60 4.97
N ALA A 108 -5.14 5.50 5.77
CA ALA A 108 -6.31 6.28 5.40
C ALA A 108 -5.96 7.44 4.44
N TRP A 109 -4.83 8.11 4.64
CA TRP A 109 -4.33 9.18 3.75
C TRP A 109 -4.09 8.69 2.33
N ALA A 110 -3.37 7.59 2.22
CA ALA A 110 -3.18 6.85 1.00
C ALA A 110 -4.48 6.60 0.24
N ARG A 111 -5.44 5.91 0.86
CA ARG A 111 -6.70 5.56 0.20
C ARG A 111 -7.44 6.79 -0.33
N PHE A 112 -7.46 7.89 0.44
CA PHE A 112 -8.02 9.18 -0.01
C PHE A 112 -7.39 9.66 -1.32
N VAL A 113 -6.08 9.49 -1.42
CA VAL A 113 -5.25 9.91 -2.51
C VAL A 113 -5.46 9.05 -3.79
N GLU A 114 -5.59 7.73 -3.71
CA GLU A 114 -5.87 6.86 -4.88
C GLU A 114 -7.20 7.18 -5.51
N VAL A 115 -8.20 7.27 -4.64
CA VAL A 115 -9.54 7.67 -5.01
C VAL A 115 -9.49 9.08 -5.61
N GLY A 116 -8.67 9.98 -5.06
CA GLY A 116 -8.38 11.32 -5.59
C GLY A 116 -7.81 11.34 -7.00
N SER A 117 -6.81 10.51 -7.29
CA SER A 117 -6.17 10.42 -8.62
C SER A 117 -7.07 9.84 -9.71
N SER A 118 -8.07 9.05 -9.31
CA SER A 118 -9.09 8.47 -10.20
C SER A 118 -10.28 9.40 -10.45
N ARG A 119 -10.30 10.60 -9.83
CA ARG A 119 -11.40 11.56 -10.00
C ARG A 119 -11.34 12.15 -11.41
N LYS A 120 -12.31 11.81 -12.23
CA LYS A 120 -12.62 12.57 -13.44
C LYS A 120 -13.12 13.94 -13.01
N HIS A 121 -12.25 14.95 -13.02
CA HIS A 121 -12.59 16.36 -12.74
C HIS A 121 -13.52 17.00 -13.80
N GLU A 122 -14.08 16.18 -14.69
CA GLU A 122 -15.01 16.54 -15.77
C GLU A 122 -16.38 15.87 -15.60
N THR A 123 -16.60 15.09 -14.54
CA THR A 123 -17.89 14.41 -14.31
C THR A 123 -18.99 15.43 -14.07
N ARG A 124 -20.06 15.34 -14.86
CA ARG A 124 -21.26 16.15 -14.71
C ARG A 124 -22.30 15.37 -13.92
N PHE A 125 -22.60 15.85 -12.72
CA PHE A 125 -23.63 15.28 -11.86
C PHE A 125 -24.98 15.92 -12.16
N GLN A 126 -26.01 15.11 -12.39
CA GLN A 126 -27.36 15.62 -12.68
C GLN A 126 -28.22 15.70 -11.42
N THR A 127 -27.97 14.83 -10.46
CA THR A 127 -28.70 14.77 -9.20
C THR A 127 -27.75 14.83 -8.00
N LEU A 128 -28.26 15.30 -6.86
CA LEU A 128 -27.51 15.32 -5.62
C LEU A 128 -27.15 13.89 -5.16
N ALA A 129 -28.02 12.91 -5.42
CA ALA A 129 -27.78 11.51 -5.09
C ALA A 129 -26.52 10.95 -5.80
N GLU A 130 -26.28 11.34 -7.05
CA GLU A 130 -25.05 11.00 -7.78
C GLU A 130 -23.83 11.77 -7.24
N TYR A 131 -24.03 13.00 -6.79
CA TYR A 131 -22.96 13.88 -6.30
C TYR A 131 -22.42 13.49 -4.92
N LEU A 132 -23.29 13.05 -4.00
CA LEU A 132 -22.93 12.83 -2.60
C LEU A 132 -21.83 11.77 -2.39
N PRO A 133 -21.85 10.58 -3.01
CA PRO A 133 -20.77 9.60 -2.87
C PRO A 133 -19.42 10.17 -3.32
N TYR A 134 -19.41 10.92 -4.43
CA TYR A 134 -18.21 11.63 -4.88
C TYR A 134 -17.75 12.66 -3.84
N ARG A 135 -18.68 13.45 -3.29
CA ARG A 135 -18.35 14.54 -2.37
C ARG A 135 -17.85 14.07 -1.01
N ILE A 136 -18.36 12.96 -0.48
CA ILE A 136 -17.85 12.33 0.76
C ILE A 136 -16.37 11.96 0.59
N MET A 137 -16.01 11.38 -0.55
CA MET A 137 -14.62 11.07 -0.83
C MET A 137 -13.79 12.34 -1.05
N ASP A 138 -14.36 13.34 -1.72
CA ASP A 138 -13.66 14.59 -2.06
C ASP A 138 -13.39 15.51 -0.88
N VAL A 139 -14.28 15.54 0.12
CA VAL A 139 -14.12 16.36 1.32
C VAL A 139 -13.01 15.87 2.25
N GLY A 140 -12.45 14.68 2.01
CA GLY A 140 -11.31 14.17 2.78
C GLY A 140 -11.65 13.25 3.93
N GLU A 141 -12.81 12.56 3.87
CA GLU A 141 -13.29 11.62 4.89
C GLU A 141 -12.19 10.67 5.39
N MET A 142 -11.51 9.98 4.48
CA MET A 142 -10.50 8.98 4.88
C MET A 142 -9.28 9.62 5.56
N PHE A 143 -8.79 10.77 5.08
CA PHE A 143 -7.66 11.41 5.75
C PHE A 143 -8.03 11.88 7.15
N TRP A 144 -9.21 12.49 7.25
CA TRP A 144 -9.71 13.02 8.52
C TRP A 144 -9.97 11.90 9.52
N TYR A 145 -10.47 10.74 9.07
CA TYR A 145 -10.53 9.52 9.87
C TYR A 145 -9.17 9.18 10.48
N GLY A 146 -8.11 9.12 9.67
CA GLY A 146 -6.75 8.85 10.14
C GLY A 146 -6.31 9.83 11.22
N VAL A 147 -6.38 11.13 10.95
CA VAL A 147 -5.93 12.17 11.89
C VAL A 147 -6.72 12.14 13.21
N VAL A 148 -8.03 11.94 13.16
CA VAL A 148 -8.87 11.87 14.37
C VAL A 148 -8.56 10.61 15.18
N THR A 149 -8.40 9.45 14.53
CA THR A 149 -8.04 8.20 15.24
C THR A 149 -6.67 8.30 15.88
N PHE A 150 -5.68 8.92 15.22
CA PHE A 150 -4.37 9.17 15.81
C PHE A 150 -4.43 10.15 16.98
N GLY A 151 -5.07 11.32 16.79
CA GLY A 151 -5.14 12.35 17.82
C GLY A 151 -5.89 11.92 19.08
N LEU A 152 -6.78 10.94 18.97
CA LEU A 152 -7.53 10.37 20.09
C LEU A 152 -7.02 8.99 20.55
N SER A 153 -5.96 8.46 19.93
CA SER A 153 -5.43 7.10 20.15
C SER A 153 -6.54 6.03 20.12
N LEU A 154 -7.32 6.03 19.05
CA LEU A 154 -8.44 5.09 18.84
C LEU A 154 -8.03 3.95 17.92
N ARG A 155 -8.29 2.70 18.33
CA ARG A 155 -7.99 1.48 17.59
C ARG A 155 -9.29 0.81 17.16
N ILE A 156 -9.89 1.30 16.08
CA ILE A 156 -11.12 0.72 15.52
C ILE A 156 -10.76 -0.59 14.82
N PRO A 157 -11.36 -1.73 15.19
CA PRO A 157 -11.08 -3.02 14.56
C PRO A 157 -11.39 -3.02 13.05
N GLU A 158 -10.58 -3.73 12.27
CA GLU A 158 -10.71 -3.73 10.80
C GLU A 158 -12.08 -4.22 10.32
N HIS A 159 -12.68 -5.20 11.00
CA HIS A 159 -14.02 -5.71 10.69
C HIS A 159 -15.15 -4.69 10.94
N GLU A 160 -14.90 -3.62 11.70
CA GLU A 160 -15.86 -2.55 11.94
C GLU A 160 -15.74 -1.38 10.94
N THR A 161 -14.83 -1.46 9.96
CA THR A 161 -14.58 -0.37 9.00
C THR A 161 -15.81 -0.05 8.17
N ASP A 162 -16.56 -1.06 7.71
CA ASP A 162 -17.71 -0.84 6.83
C ASP A 162 -18.91 -0.27 7.59
N ILE A 163 -19.19 -0.78 8.80
CA ILE A 163 -20.23 -0.20 9.67
C ILE A 163 -19.86 1.21 10.13
N CYS A 164 -18.57 1.49 10.38
CA CYS A 164 -18.10 2.84 10.66
C CYS A 164 -18.45 3.79 9.50
N ARG A 165 -18.15 3.41 8.25
CA ARG A 165 -18.47 4.23 7.07
C ARG A 165 -19.98 4.50 6.94
N GLU A 166 -20.80 3.48 7.17
CA GLU A 166 -22.27 3.60 7.11
C GLU A 166 -22.81 4.58 8.16
N LEU A 167 -22.42 4.38 9.43
CA LEU A 167 -22.85 5.21 10.55
C LEU A 167 -22.37 6.66 10.40
N MET A 168 -21.20 6.87 9.79
CA MET A 168 -20.61 8.19 9.63
C MET A 168 -21.05 8.94 8.37
N ALA A 169 -21.72 8.28 7.42
CA ALA A 169 -22.13 8.91 6.17
C ALA A 169 -22.92 10.23 6.35
N PRO A 170 -23.89 10.34 7.28
CA PRO A 170 -24.60 11.60 7.51
C PRO A 170 -23.70 12.76 7.95
N ALA A 171 -22.66 12.50 8.75
CA ALA A 171 -21.72 13.53 9.18
C ALA A 171 -20.89 14.05 8.01
N TRP A 172 -20.36 13.14 7.19
CA TRP A 172 -19.54 13.52 6.03
C TRP A 172 -20.32 14.26 4.96
N ILE A 173 -21.58 13.87 4.74
CA ILE A 173 -22.49 14.61 3.86
C ILE A 173 -22.70 16.04 4.40
N ALA A 174 -22.98 16.20 5.70
CA ALA A 174 -23.14 17.51 6.30
C ALA A 174 -21.90 18.39 6.12
N VAL A 175 -20.70 17.87 6.41
CA VAL A 175 -19.42 18.59 6.26
C VAL A 175 -19.12 18.95 4.79
N GLY A 176 -19.43 18.04 3.86
CA GLY A 176 -19.27 18.29 2.42
C GLY A 176 -20.19 19.41 1.91
N LEU A 177 -21.47 19.35 2.25
CA LEU A 177 -22.45 20.37 1.87
C LEU A 177 -22.18 21.72 2.52
N GLN A 178 -21.75 21.72 3.78
CA GLN A 178 -21.27 22.91 4.47
C GLN A 178 -20.16 23.58 3.65
N ASN A 179 -19.11 22.85 3.29
CA ASN A 179 -18.03 23.39 2.47
C ASN A 179 -18.53 23.98 1.14
N ASP A 180 -19.41 23.27 0.43
CA ASP A 180 -19.94 23.72 -0.86
C ASP A 180 -20.76 25.01 -0.76
N LEU A 181 -21.53 25.16 0.32
CA LEU A 181 -22.36 26.33 0.58
C LEU A 181 -21.52 27.61 0.66
N TRP A 182 -20.38 27.55 1.36
CA TRP A 182 -19.46 28.68 1.55
C TRP A 182 -18.43 28.83 0.43
N SER A 183 -17.98 27.74 -0.19
CA SER A 183 -17.01 27.80 -1.28
C SER A 183 -17.59 28.26 -2.61
N TRP A 184 -18.92 28.22 -2.77
CA TRP A 184 -19.63 28.54 -4.01
C TRP A 184 -19.16 29.82 -4.73
N PRO A 185 -19.05 31.00 -4.09
CA PRO A 185 -18.65 32.23 -4.79
C PRO A 185 -17.24 32.08 -5.42
N LYS A 186 -16.31 31.54 -4.63
CA LYS A 186 -14.92 31.30 -5.06
C LYS A 186 -14.87 30.32 -6.23
N GLU A 187 -15.58 29.20 -6.13
CA GLU A 187 -15.55 28.13 -7.15
C GLU A 187 -16.23 28.55 -8.45
N LYS A 188 -17.33 29.30 -8.35
CA LYS A 188 -17.99 29.92 -9.50
C LYS A 188 -17.06 30.90 -10.23
N ASP A 189 -16.37 31.76 -9.49
CA ASP A 189 -15.43 32.72 -10.08
C ASP A 189 -14.22 32.01 -10.71
N ALA A 190 -13.71 30.95 -10.07
CA ALA A 190 -12.64 30.12 -10.62
C ALA A 190 -13.06 29.42 -11.91
N ALA A 191 -14.24 28.81 -11.94
CA ALA A 191 -14.79 28.16 -13.14
C ALA A 191 -14.96 29.16 -14.29
N LYS A 192 -15.48 30.36 -14.00
CA LYS A 192 -15.61 31.43 -14.99
C LYS A 192 -14.25 31.87 -15.56
N LYS A 193 -13.23 32.04 -14.71
CA LYS A 193 -11.86 32.37 -15.14
C LYS A 193 -11.22 31.27 -16.00
N GLN A 194 -11.58 30.02 -15.76
CA GLN A 194 -11.09 28.85 -16.53
C GLN A 194 -11.93 28.57 -17.79
N GLY A 195 -12.95 29.38 -18.09
CA GLY A 195 -13.84 29.15 -19.24
C GLY A 195 -14.69 27.89 -19.13
N LYS A 196 -14.91 27.35 -17.92
CA LYS A 196 -15.74 26.17 -17.69
C LYS A 196 -17.23 26.53 -17.70
N ASP A 197 -18.02 25.64 -18.27
CA ASP A 197 -19.48 25.78 -18.39
C ASP A 197 -20.26 25.17 -17.19
N HIS A 198 -19.55 24.56 -16.24
CA HIS A 198 -20.11 23.94 -15.05
C HIS A 198 -19.21 24.13 -13.83
N VAL A 199 -19.78 23.90 -12.63
CA VAL A 199 -19.07 23.97 -11.35
C VAL A 199 -19.32 22.68 -10.58
N ILE A 200 -18.26 22.03 -10.10
CA ILE A 200 -18.37 20.83 -9.25
C ILE A 200 -18.63 21.29 -7.82
N ASN A 201 -19.91 21.50 -7.50
CA ASN A 201 -20.37 22.01 -6.21
C ASN A 201 -21.85 21.65 -6.03
N ALA A 202 -22.29 21.27 -4.83
CA ALA A 202 -23.69 20.95 -4.56
C ALA A 202 -24.68 22.06 -4.99
N ILE A 203 -24.31 23.34 -4.87
CA ILE A 203 -25.16 24.46 -5.29
C ILE A 203 -25.43 24.41 -6.79
N TRP A 204 -24.44 24.08 -7.61
CA TRP A 204 -24.64 23.91 -9.06
C TRP A 204 -25.59 22.75 -9.36
N VAL A 205 -25.36 21.60 -8.73
CA VAL A 205 -26.17 20.39 -8.93
C VAL A 205 -27.62 20.64 -8.53
N LEU A 206 -27.85 21.26 -7.37
CA LEU A 206 -29.18 21.61 -6.89
C LEU A 206 -29.91 22.61 -7.79
N MET A 207 -29.20 23.55 -8.42
CA MET A 207 -29.80 24.44 -9.43
C MET A 207 -30.32 23.64 -10.62
N GLN A 208 -29.56 22.65 -11.11
CA GLN A 208 -29.97 21.82 -12.24
C GLN A 208 -31.12 20.88 -11.89
N GLU A 209 -30.99 20.16 -10.77
CA GLU A 209 -31.96 19.15 -10.32
C GLU A 209 -33.33 19.78 -9.99
N HIS A 210 -33.33 20.91 -9.27
CA HIS A 210 -34.56 21.58 -8.83
C HIS A 210 -34.99 22.74 -9.74
N LYS A 211 -34.27 23.02 -10.83
CA LYS A 211 -34.53 24.13 -11.76
C LYS A 211 -34.72 25.48 -11.03
N THR A 212 -33.82 25.76 -10.09
CA THR A 212 -33.88 26.95 -9.23
C THR A 212 -32.67 27.86 -9.43
N ASP A 213 -32.80 29.12 -9.01
CA ASP A 213 -31.67 30.04 -8.92
C ASP A 213 -30.70 29.70 -7.77
N VAL A 214 -29.59 30.42 -7.70
CA VAL A 214 -28.55 30.25 -6.65
C VAL A 214 -29.15 30.40 -5.24
N ARG A 215 -30.12 31.31 -5.06
CA ARG A 215 -30.72 31.58 -3.76
C ARG A 215 -31.53 30.37 -3.29
N GLY A 216 -32.39 29.84 -4.15
CA GLY A 216 -33.16 28.63 -3.85
C GLY A 216 -32.26 27.40 -3.65
N ALA A 217 -31.22 27.22 -4.47
CA ALA A 217 -30.26 26.12 -4.30
C ALA A 217 -29.53 26.20 -2.95
N LYS A 218 -29.11 27.40 -2.52
CA LYS A 218 -28.52 27.61 -1.19
C LYS A 218 -29.51 27.34 -0.06
N GLN A 219 -30.79 27.67 -0.21
CA GLN A 219 -31.82 27.34 0.79
C GLN A 219 -32.04 25.83 0.91
N ILE A 220 -32.10 25.12 -0.22
CA ILE A 220 -32.20 23.65 -0.25
C ILE A 220 -30.97 23.02 0.40
N CYS A 221 -29.76 23.48 0.06
CA CYS A 221 -28.52 23.01 0.63
C CYS A 221 -28.48 23.18 2.16
N ARG A 222 -28.88 24.35 2.68
CA ARG A 222 -29.00 24.59 4.13
C ARG A 222 -29.97 23.64 4.81
N ARG A 223 -31.15 23.42 4.23
CA ARG A 223 -32.14 22.47 4.76
C ARG A 223 -31.56 21.06 4.82
N LEU A 224 -30.89 20.61 3.76
CA LEU A 224 -30.25 19.30 3.72
C LEU A 224 -29.15 19.15 4.77
N ILE A 225 -28.30 20.18 4.96
CA ILE A 225 -27.28 20.17 6.03
C ILE A 225 -27.95 19.92 7.38
N LYS A 226 -29.03 20.65 7.71
CA LYS A 226 -29.77 20.49 8.96
C LYS A 226 -30.35 19.07 9.11
N GLU A 227 -30.93 18.52 8.04
CA GLU A 227 -31.47 17.16 8.02
C GLU A 227 -30.38 16.11 8.28
N TYR A 228 -29.22 16.23 7.64
CA TYR A 228 -28.12 15.28 7.83
C TYR A 228 -27.43 15.42 9.19
N VAL A 229 -27.32 16.63 9.74
CA VAL A 229 -26.86 16.84 11.12
C VAL A 229 -27.82 16.19 12.11
N ALA A 230 -29.13 16.35 11.93
CA ALA A 230 -30.13 15.69 12.78
C ALA A 230 -30.05 14.15 12.70
N LYS A 231 -29.90 13.59 11.49
CA LYS A 231 -29.69 12.15 11.28
C LYS A 231 -28.42 11.67 12.00
N TYR A 232 -27.32 12.41 11.87
CA TYR A 232 -26.07 12.08 12.55
C TYR A 232 -26.20 12.13 14.08
N LEU A 233 -26.88 13.13 14.64
CA LEU A 233 -27.14 13.21 16.08
C LEU A 233 -27.96 12.02 16.59
N GLN A 234 -28.89 11.51 15.78
CA GLN A 234 -29.59 10.28 16.09
C GLN A 234 -28.64 9.07 16.11
N VAL A 235 -27.74 8.95 15.14
CA VAL A 235 -26.68 7.91 15.14
C VAL A 235 -25.81 7.99 16.40
N VAL A 236 -25.40 9.19 16.81
CA VAL A 236 -24.62 9.39 18.05
C VAL A 236 -25.42 8.92 19.28
N LYS A 237 -26.71 9.21 19.33
CA LYS A 237 -27.58 8.79 20.43
C LYS A 237 -27.72 7.27 20.50
N GLU A 238 -27.91 6.62 19.35
CA GLU A 238 -28.06 5.17 19.24
C GLU A 238 -26.74 4.42 19.51
N SER A 239 -25.61 4.97 19.07
CA SER A 239 -24.30 4.33 19.22
C SER A 239 -23.79 4.30 20.66
N ARG A 240 -24.18 5.27 21.51
CA ARG A 240 -23.74 5.36 22.92
C ARG A 240 -23.93 4.08 23.72
N ASN A 241 -25.07 3.42 23.51
CA ASN A 241 -25.43 2.19 24.22
C ASN A 241 -25.44 0.95 23.30
N ASN A 242 -24.91 1.08 22.08
CA ASN A 242 -24.77 -0.07 21.19
C ASN A 242 -23.50 -0.86 21.55
N TYR A 243 -23.66 -2.03 22.16
CA TYR A 243 -22.54 -2.91 22.53
C TYR A 243 -22.11 -3.86 21.40
N SER A 244 -22.76 -3.81 20.23
CA SER A 244 -22.33 -4.55 19.04
C SER A 244 -21.13 -3.92 18.33
N ILE A 245 -20.73 -2.70 18.73
CA ILE A 245 -19.60 -1.96 18.19
C ILE A 245 -18.58 -1.63 19.28
N SER A 246 -17.32 -1.51 18.90
CA SER A 246 -16.21 -1.31 19.83
C SER A 246 -16.34 0.01 20.62
N PRO A 247 -15.77 0.07 21.84
CA PRO A 247 -15.69 1.32 22.59
C PRO A 247 -15.03 2.46 21.81
N ASP A 248 -14.02 2.14 20.99
CA ASP A 248 -13.28 3.14 20.22
C ASP A 248 -14.08 3.65 19.02
N LEU A 249 -14.86 2.78 18.35
CA LEU A 249 -15.82 3.24 17.33
C LEU A 249 -16.90 4.16 17.93
N ARG A 250 -17.42 3.84 19.12
CA ARG A 250 -18.37 4.72 19.82
C ARG A 250 -17.77 6.09 20.13
N LYS A 251 -16.54 6.14 20.63
CA LYS A 251 -15.82 7.40 20.87
C LYS A 251 -15.59 8.17 19.58
N TYR A 252 -15.23 7.49 18.49
CA TYR A 252 -15.03 8.11 17.18
C TYR A 252 -16.32 8.75 16.67
N ILE A 253 -17.43 8.01 16.70
CA ILE A 253 -18.76 8.52 16.35
C ILE A 253 -19.13 9.72 17.20
N GLU A 254 -18.84 9.72 18.50
CA GLU A 254 -19.11 10.87 19.37
C GLU A 254 -18.20 12.08 19.07
N ALA A 255 -16.91 11.85 18.83
CA ALA A 255 -15.93 12.91 18.59
C ALA A 255 -16.22 13.70 17.31
N MET A 256 -16.76 13.05 16.28
CA MET A 256 -17.02 13.65 14.99
C MET A 256 -18.06 14.79 15.02
N LYS A 257 -18.85 14.93 16.09
CA LYS A 257 -19.71 16.10 16.33
C LYS A 257 -18.91 17.39 16.26
N TYR A 258 -17.75 17.41 16.90
CA TYR A 258 -16.93 18.62 16.98
C TYR A 258 -16.26 18.95 15.64
N SER A 259 -16.09 17.97 14.75
CA SER A 259 -15.68 18.24 13.36
C SER A 259 -16.75 19.01 12.60
N ILE A 260 -18.03 18.71 12.82
CA ILE A 260 -19.16 19.41 12.18
C ILE A 260 -19.26 20.85 12.68
N SER A 261 -19.32 21.06 14.01
CA SER A 261 -19.43 22.43 14.55
C SER A 261 -18.17 23.26 14.28
N GLY A 262 -16.98 22.64 14.39
CA GLY A 262 -15.72 23.27 14.03
C GLY A 262 -15.66 23.69 12.56
N ASN A 263 -16.14 22.85 11.63
CA ASN A 263 -16.14 23.16 10.20
C ASN A 263 -17.07 24.34 9.85
N VAL A 264 -18.22 24.45 10.52
CA VAL A 264 -19.12 25.62 10.35
C VAL A 264 -18.42 26.90 10.79
N VAL A 265 -17.88 26.93 12.01
CA VAL A 265 -17.19 28.11 12.53
C VAL A 265 -15.98 28.46 11.68
N TRP A 266 -15.17 27.47 11.30
CA TRP A 266 -14.05 27.67 10.40
C TRP A 266 -14.49 28.24 9.05
N SER A 267 -15.59 27.76 8.46
CA SER A 267 -16.08 28.28 7.18
C SER A 267 -16.56 29.73 7.27
N LEU A 268 -17.08 30.15 8.42
CA LEU A 268 -17.51 31.53 8.68
C LEU A 268 -16.33 32.48 8.91
N THR A 269 -15.24 31.99 9.49
CA THR A 269 -14.11 32.85 9.89
C THR A 269 -12.86 32.69 9.02
N CYS A 270 -12.81 31.73 8.11
CA CYS A 270 -11.63 31.51 7.30
C CYS A 270 -11.50 32.58 6.20
N PRO A 271 -10.31 33.21 6.05
CA PRO A 271 -10.03 34.16 4.96
C PRO A 271 -10.26 33.57 3.55
N ARG A 272 -10.20 32.24 3.42
CA ARG A 272 -10.46 31.52 2.17
C ARG A 272 -11.87 31.76 1.60
N TYR A 273 -12.87 31.91 2.47
CA TYR A 273 -14.26 32.19 2.09
C TYR A 273 -14.66 33.62 2.42
N ASN A 274 -13.98 34.25 3.39
CA ASN A 274 -14.29 35.58 3.88
C ASN A 274 -13.02 36.46 3.83
N PRO A 275 -12.66 37.03 2.66
CA PRO A 275 -11.41 37.79 2.48
C PRO A 275 -11.25 39.01 3.39
N GLN A 276 -12.34 39.45 4.03
CA GLN A 276 -12.36 40.58 4.97
C GLN A 276 -11.90 40.20 6.38
N VAL A 277 -11.81 38.90 6.71
CA VAL A 277 -11.41 38.44 8.04
C VAL A 277 -9.88 38.41 8.13
N SER A 278 -9.32 39.02 9.19
CA SER A 278 -7.89 39.02 9.49
C SER A 278 -7.51 37.97 10.53
N PHE A 279 -6.24 37.55 10.52
CA PHE A 279 -5.67 36.74 11.60
C PHE A 279 -5.61 37.53 12.92
N ASN A 280 -5.55 36.82 14.05
CA ASN A 280 -5.42 37.47 15.36
C ASN A 280 -3.99 38.00 15.58
N GLU A 281 -3.80 38.87 16.58
CA GLU A 281 -2.51 39.52 16.87
C GLU A 281 -1.37 38.53 17.07
N ARG A 282 -1.58 37.43 17.81
CA ARG A 282 -0.57 36.38 18.02
C ARG A 282 -0.15 35.70 16.72
N GLN A 283 -1.13 35.35 15.88
CA GLN A 283 -0.87 34.73 14.59
C GLN A 283 -0.09 35.66 13.67
N LEU A 284 -0.49 36.94 13.59
CA LEU A 284 0.22 37.96 12.83
C LEU A 284 1.66 38.14 13.33
N ASP A 285 1.83 38.25 14.65
CA ASP A 285 3.13 38.40 15.29
C ASP A 285 4.07 37.23 14.95
N TRP A 286 3.61 36.00 15.16
CA TRP A 286 4.40 34.80 14.87
C TRP A 286 4.65 34.58 13.37
N MET A 287 3.74 35.01 12.50
CA MET A 287 3.96 35.00 11.04
C MET A 287 5.06 36.00 10.62
N HIS A 288 5.19 37.13 11.32
CA HIS A 288 6.21 38.15 11.03
C HIS A 288 7.56 37.88 11.69
N GLN A 289 7.57 37.49 12.97
CA GLN A 289 8.79 37.37 13.78
C GLN A 289 9.32 35.93 13.87
N GLY A 290 8.52 34.95 13.45
CA GLY A 290 8.79 33.53 13.66
C GLY A 290 8.25 33.01 14.98
N VAL A 291 8.17 31.67 15.12
CA VAL A 291 7.60 31.06 16.32
C VAL A 291 8.69 30.87 17.38
N PRO A 292 8.48 31.27 18.65
CA PRO A 292 9.47 31.09 19.72
C PRO A 292 9.93 29.62 19.88
N GLU A 293 11.23 29.42 20.15
CA GLU A 293 11.79 28.12 20.52
C GLU A 293 11.37 27.75 21.96
N ILE A 294 11.11 26.46 22.20
CA ILE A 294 10.88 25.95 23.55
C ILE A 294 12.20 25.37 24.04
N GLU A 295 12.73 25.89 25.14
CA GLU A 295 13.73 25.18 25.94
C GLU A 295 13.07 23.90 26.48
N VAL A 296 13.46 22.75 25.93
CA VAL A 296 13.02 21.45 26.43
C VAL A 296 13.77 21.19 27.74
N SER A 297 13.21 21.63 28.86
CA SER A 297 13.65 21.17 30.17
C SER A 297 13.35 19.67 30.29
N SER A 298 14.37 18.90 30.68
CA SER A 298 14.37 17.46 30.97
C SER A 298 13.01 16.85 31.37
N SER A 299 12.66 15.77 30.67
CA SER A 299 11.51 14.87 30.88
C SER A 299 11.27 14.48 32.35
N PRO A 300 10.02 14.38 32.82
CA PRO A 300 9.68 13.53 33.96
C PRO A 300 9.52 12.08 33.51
N SER A 301 10.25 11.17 34.16
CA SER A 301 10.20 9.72 33.99
C SER A 301 8.80 9.14 34.25
N PRO A 302 8.37 8.07 33.56
CA PRO A 302 7.18 7.32 33.94
C PRO A 302 7.53 6.31 35.04
N GLU A 303 6.97 6.50 36.23
CA GLU A 303 6.97 5.49 37.30
C GLU A 303 6.08 4.32 36.90
N ALA A 304 6.62 3.12 37.05
CA ALA A 304 5.97 1.85 36.82
C ALA A 304 5.20 1.41 38.06
N GLU A 305 3.91 1.09 37.94
CA GLU A 305 3.20 0.24 38.89
C GLU A 305 3.00 -1.15 38.29
N SER A 306 3.80 -2.08 38.78
CA SER A 306 3.73 -3.51 38.54
C SER A 306 2.71 -4.17 39.46
N ILE A 307 1.77 -4.95 38.91
CA ILE A 307 1.10 -6.02 39.66
C ILE A 307 1.14 -7.29 38.80
N SER A 308 1.90 -8.27 39.28
CA SER A 308 1.93 -9.67 38.82
C SER A 308 1.45 -10.57 40.00
N PRO A 309 1.36 -11.90 39.83
CA PRO A 309 0.29 -12.63 39.16
C PRO A 309 -0.36 -13.68 40.09
N GLY A 310 -1.55 -14.18 39.73
CA GLY A 310 -2.18 -15.30 40.43
C GLY A 310 -2.95 -16.21 39.46
N SER A 311 -2.33 -17.32 39.07
CA SER A 311 -2.99 -18.54 38.58
C SER A 311 -3.11 -19.53 39.77
N PRO A 312 -3.77 -20.72 39.70
CA PRO A 312 -4.44 -21.39 38.57
C PRO A 312 -5.80 -22.06 38.95
N ILE A 313 -6.45 -22.75 38.00
CA ILE A 313 -6.84 -24.20 38.06
C ILE A 313 -8.03 -24.51 37.12
N LEU A 314 -7.70 -25.30 36.08
CA LEU A 314 -8.34 -26.47 35.44
C LEU A 314 -9.83 -26.81 35.68
N SER A 315 -10.54 -27.14 34.58
CA SER A 315 -11.19 -28.45 34.31
C SER A 315 -11.96 -28.37 32.96
N GLU A 316 -11.57 -29.03 31.88
CA GLU A 316 -11.80 -30.43 31.46
C GLU A 316 -13.23 -30.86 31.07
N SER A 317 -13.27 -31.69 30.02
CA SER A 317 -14.36 -32.58 29.52
C SER A 317 -15.45 -31.93 28.65
N SER A 318 -16.00 -32.54 27.58
CA SER A 318 -15.84 -33.87 27.00
C SER A 318 -16.53 -33.95 25.63
N SER A 319 -16.08 -34.94 24.86
CA SER A 319 -16.41 -35.40 23.51
C SER A 319 -17.85 -35.89 23.28
N LYS A 320 -18.26 -35.97 22.00
CA LYS A 320 -18.93 -37.11 21.32
C LYS A 320 -19.26 -36.73 19.86
N ASN A 321 -18.59 -37.33 18.87
CA ASN A 321 -18.99 -38.54 18.12
C ASN A 321 -20.32 -38.41 17.37
N TYR A 322 -20.28 -38.47 16.02
CA TYR A 322 -21.19 -39.29 15.22
C TYR A 322 -20.51 -39.71 13.91
N SER A 323 -20.86 -40.93 13.50
CA SER A 323 -20.24 -41.81 12.50
C SER A 323 -21.14 -42.05 11.29
N HIS A 324 -20.56 -42.66 10.25
CA HIS A 324 -21.17 -43.39 9.12
C HIS A 324 -21.79 -42.53 7.99
N SER A 325 -21.73 -42.86 6.70
CA SER A 325 -21.41 -44.12 5.98
C SER A 325 -21.11 -43.85 4.49
N ASP A 326 -20.37 -44.78 3.91
CA ASP A 326 -20.20 -45.27 2.53
C ASP A 326 -21.17 -44.80 1.42
N GLU A 327 -20.67 -44.62 0.19
CA GLU A 327 -20.81 -45.62 -0.90
C GLU A 327 -20.11 -45.20 -2.22
N GLU A 328 -19.77 -46.23 -2.99
CA GLU A 328 -18.92 -46.30 -4.18
C GLU A 328 -19.55 -45.72 -5.47
N GLY A 329 -18.70 -45.47 -6.47
CA GLY A 329 -19.11 -45.22 -7.84
C GLY A 329 -17.93 -45.18 -8.81
N VAL A 330 -17.75 -46.28 -9.54
CA VAL A 330 -16.53 -46.71 -10.22
C VAL A 330 -16.66 -46.61 -11.76
N LEU A 331 -15.49 -46.48 -12.42
CA LEU A 331 -15.11 -46.86 -13.81
C LEU A 331 -15.40 -45.92 -15.00
N GLY A 332 -14.36 -45.80 -15.85
CA GLY A 332 -14.55 -45.63 -17.30
C GLY A 332 -13.37 -45.03 -18.08
N MET A 333 -12.24 -45.73 -18.17
CA MET A 333 -11.11 -45.40 -19.06
C MET A 333 -11.41 -45.74 -20.54
N ASN A 334 -10.80 -45.02 -21.48
CA ASN A 334 -10.00 -45.51 -22.63
C ASN A 334 -9.75 -44.32 -23.60
N SER A 335 -8.53 -43.81 -23.78
CA SER A 335 -7.34 -44.37 -24.45
C SER A 335 -7.53 -44.61 -25.97
N SER A 336 -6.79 -43.85 -26.79
CA SER A 336 -5.73 -44.39 -27.68
C SER A 336 -5.55 -43.64 -29.02
N GLN A 337 -4.28 -43.30 -29.26
CA GLN A 337 -3.50 -43.49 -30.51
C GLN A 337 -3.54 -42.48 -31.68
N SER A 338 -2.45 -41.69 -31.72
CA SER A 338 -1.44 -41.52 -32.79
C SER A 338 -1.82 -41.45 -34.27
N SER A 339 -1.29 -40.46 -34.99
CA SER A 339 -0.27 -40.67 -36.05
C SER A 339 0.24 -39.35 -36.64
N VAL A 340 1.54 -39.33 -36.94
CA VAL A 340 2.30 -38.25 -37.59
C VAL A 340 2.22 -38.43 -39.11
N SER A 341 2.13 -37.33 -39.86
CA SER A 341 2.49 -37.27 -41.28
C SER A 341 2.93 -35.83 -41.64
N THR A 342 4.16 -35.68 -42.11
CA THR A 342 4.75 -34.44 -42.65
C THR A 342 4.22 -34.11 -44.06
N PRO A 343 4.12 -32.82 -44.41
CA PRO A 343 4.30 -32.40 -45.82
C PRO A 343 5.06 -31.02 -45.92
N PRO A 344 5.27 -30.41 -47.10
CA PRO A 344 6.56 -30.35 -47.80
C PRO A 344 7.08 -28.91 -48.05
N GLU A 345 8.31 -28.79 -48.54
CA GLU A 345 8.94 -27.53 -48.97
C GLU A 345 8.20 -26.85 -50.14
N VAL A 346 8.05 -25.53 -50.08
CA VAL A 346 7.64 -24.65 -51.19
C VAL A 346 8.56 -23.44 -51.21
N ASP A 347 9.17 -23.23 -52.38
CA ASP A 347 10.04 -22.13 -52.76
C ASP A 347 9.21 -21.01 -53.42
N GLY A 348 9.52 -19.72 -53.20
CA GLY A 348 8.96 -18.62 -53.99
C GLY A 348 8.80 -17.24 -53.33
N ASP A 349 9.63 -16.30 -53.81
CA ASP A 349 9.49 -14.83 -53.86
C ASP A 349 9.61 -13.96 -52.59
N GLU A 350 10.84 -13.47 -52.37
CA GLU A 350 11.14 -12.30 -51.53
C GLU A 350 10.64 -11.00 -52.18
N GLN A 351 9.40 -10.60 -51.88
CA GLN A 351 9.00 -9.20 -52.02
C GLN A 351 9.47 -8.41 -50.79
N GLN A 352 10.41 -7.49 -50.98
CA GLN A 352 10.77 -6.47 -50.00
C GLN A 352 9.56 -5.58 -49.68
N ILE A 353 8.86 -5.91 -48.60
CA ILE A 353 7.78 -5.09 -48.04
C ILE A 353 8.41 -3.85 -47.40
N LYS A 354 8.05 -2.66 -47.89
CA LYS A 354 8.42 -1.37 -47.27
C LYS A 354 7.89 -1.34 -45.83
N LEU A 355 8.79 -1.27 -44.83
CA LEU A 355 8.46 -1.18 -43.40
C LEU A 355 7.70 0.13 -43.09
N GLY A 356 6.37 0.07 -43.11
CA GLY A 356 5.44 1.09 -42.65
C GLY A 356 4.67 0.64 -41.38
N PRO A 357 3.48 1.22 -41.06
CA PRO A 357 2.74 1.10 -39.78
C PRO A 357 2.45 -0.32 -39.26
N HIS A 358 2.75 -1.37 -40.03
CA HIS A 358 2.75 -2.77 -39.60
C HIS A 358 3.67 -3.06 -38.40
N LEU A 359 4.83 -2.42 -38.30
CA LEU A 359 5.75 -2.63 -37.16
C LEU A 359 5.17 -2.20 -35.82
N ALA A 360 4.32 -1.15 -35.81
CA ALA A 360 3.69 -0.67 -34.59
C ALA A 360 2.66 -1.68 -34.08
N TYR A 361 1.89 -2.26 -35.01
CA TYR A 361 0.89 -3.29 -34.72
C TYR A 361 1.54 -4.61 -34.27
N GLU A 362 2.63 -5.05 -34.91
CA GLU A 362 3.39 -6.24 -34.50
C GLU A 362 4.00 -6.08 -33.10
N ARG A 363 4.54 -4.90 -32.79
CA ARG A 363 5.07 -4.60 -31.46
C ARG A 363 3.96 -4.55 -30.42
N GLU A 364 2.81 -3.98 -30.75
CA GLU A 364 1.65 -3.95 -29.85
C GLU A 364 1.19 -5.36 -29.48
N ILE A 365 1.13 -6.29 -30.44
CA ILE A 365 0.80 -7.70 -30.18
C ILE A 365 1.85 -8.36 -29.29
N LEU A 366 3.13 -8.18 -29.60
CA LEU A 366 4.23 -8.78 -28.86
C LEU A 366 4.30 -8.28 -27.41
N GLU A 367 4.02 -7.00 -27.16
CA GLU A 367 4.14 -6.38 -25.84
C GLU A 367 2.82 -6.37 -25.06
N ALA A 368 1.69 -6.75 -25.67
CA ALA A 368 0.37 -6.73 -25.01
C ALA A 368 0.34 -7.50 -23.66
N PRO A 369 0.88 -8.73 -23.56
CA PRO A 369 0.93 -9.44 -22.27
C PRO A 369 1.80 -8.73 -21.21
N TYR A 370 2.90 -8.08 -21.63
CA TYR A 370 3.74 -7.27 -20.74
C TYR A 370 3.01 -6.02 -20.27
N ASN A 371 2.37 -5.30 -21.19
CA ASN A 371 1.63 -4.08 -20.90
C ASN A 371 0.46 -4.35 -19.94
N TYR A 372 -0.17 -5.52 -20.05
CA TYR A 372 -1.18 -5.96 -19.09
C TYR A 372 -0.61 -6.07 -17.67
N ILE A 373 0.43 -6.86 -17.43
CA ILE A 373 0.97 -7.01 -16.07
C ILE A 373 1.57 -5.70 -15.53
N ALA A 374 2.16 -4.89 -16.41
CA ALA A 374 2.70 -3.58 -16.06
C ALA A 374 1.61 -2.58 -15.64
N SER A 375 0.37 -2.74 -16.15
CA SER A 375 -0.78 -1.91 -15.76
C SER A 375 -1.35 -2.24 -14.38
N LEU A 376 -1.06 -3.43 -13.83
CA LEU A 376 -1.57 -3.86 -12.54
C LEU A 376 -0.86 -3.11 -11.38
N PRO A 377 -1.56 -2.78 -10.28
CA PRO A 377 -0.96 -2.08 -9.14
C PRO A 377 0.12 -2.94 -8.47
N SER A 378 1.34 -2.40 -8.30
CA SER A 378 2.47 -3.15 -7.73
C SER A 378 2.56 -2.98 -6.20
N LYS A 379 3.66 -3.43 -5.57
CA LYS A 379 4.01 -3.04 -4.19
C LYS A 379 5.23 -2.12 -4.12
N GLY A 380 5.82 -1.78 -5.26
CA GLY A 380 6.88 -0.77 -5.38
C GLY A 380 8.25 -1.09 -4.79
N VAL A 381 8.33 -2.10 -3.93
CA VAL A 381 9.52 -2.52 -3.15
C VAL A 381 10.88 -2.27 -3.83
N ARG A 382 11.06 -2.75 -5.06
CA ARG A 382 12.36 -2.73 -5.76
C ARG A 382 12.78 -1.34 -6.16
N ASP A 383 11.85 -0.55 -6.68
CA ASP A 383 12.13 0.82 -7.04
C ASP A 383 12.60 1.55 -5.74
N ARG A 384 12.15 1.12 -4.54
CA ARG A 384 12.37 1.85 -3.24
C ARG A 384 13.70 1.55 -2.68
N PHE A 385 14.04 0.30 -2.83
CA PHE A 385 15.39 -0.13 -2.64
C PHE A 385 16.35 0.67 -3.54
N ILE A 386 16.03 0.85 -4.82
CA ILE A 386 16.87 1.66 -5.75
C ILE A 386 16.95 3.11 -5.29
N ASP A 387 15.82 3.75 -5.00
CA ASP A 387 15.73 5.13 -4.52
C ASP A 387 16.52 5.35 -3.23
N ALA A 388 16.25 4.52 -2.22
CA ALA A 388 16.92 4.61 -0.93
C ALA A 388 18.42 4.34 -1.08
N LEU A 389 18.83 3.41 -1.93
CA LEU A 389 20.24 3.16 -2.20
C LEU A 389 20.88 4.36 -2.93
N ASN A 390 20.11 5.08 -3.76
CA ASN A 390 20.59 6.25 -4.48
C ASN A 390 20.88 7.45 -3.58
N HIS A 391 20.33 7.48 -2.36
CA HIS A 391 20.73 8.44 -1.33
C HIS A 391 22.25 8.45 -1.10
N TRP A 392 22.86 7.26 -1.10
CA TRP A 392 24.30 7.10 -0.95
C TRP A 392 25.05 7.14 -2.27
N LEU A 393 24.53 6.45 -3.29
CA LEU A 393 25.27 6.28 -4.55
C LEU A 393 25.18 7.52 -5.45
N GLN A 394 24.16 8.36 -5.35
CA GLN A 394 24.02 9.59 -6.13
C GLN A 394 24.22 9.39 -7.64
N VAL A 395 23.64 8.31 -8.18
CA VAL A 395 23.63 7.97 -9.60
C VAL A 395 22.94 9.10 -10.39
N PRO A 396 23.49 9.51 -11.56
CA PRO A 396 22.83 10.49 -12.42
C PRO A 396 21.42 10.04 -12.78
N HIS A 397 20.46 10.96 -12.66
CA HIS A 397 19.04 10.68 -12.88
C HIS A 397 18.76 9.94 -14.20
N SER A 398 19.34 10.39 -15.31
CA SER A 398 19.15 9.75 -16.62
C SER A 398 19.65 8.30 -16.71
N VAL A 399 20.57 7.89 -15.83
CA VAL A 399 21.03 6.50 -15.71
C VAL A 399 20.15 5.74 -14.73
N LEU A 400 19.72 6.39 -13.64
CA LEU A 400 18.80 5.81 -12.66
C LEU A 400 17.47 5.39 -13.30
N THR A 401 16.89 6.24 -14.17
CA THR A 401 15.66 5.92 -14.93
C THR A 401 15.79 4.59 -15.68
N LYS A 402 16.93 4.41 -16.37
CA LYS A 402 17.22 3.21 -17.16
C LYS A 402 17.40 1.98 -16.26
N ILE A 403 18.05 2.13 -15.11
CA ILE A 403 18.21 1.05 -14.14
C ILE A 403 16.86 0.59 -13.58
N MET A 404 15.98 1.55 -13.27
CA MET A 404 14.62 1.24 -12.81
C MET A 404 13.79 0.57 -13.90
N GLU A 405 13.90 1.05 -15.14
CA GLU A 405 13.25 0.42 -16.30
C GLU A 405 13.72 -1.04 -16.50
N VAL A 406 15.02 -1.30 -16.50
CA VAL A 406 15.61 -2.65 -16.58
C VAL A 406 15.10 -3.54 -15.46
N THR A 407 15.11 -3.04 -14.23
CA THR A 407 14.66 -3.81 -13.05
C THR A 407 13.18 -4.15 -13.16
N ARG A 408 12.36 -3.22 -13.67
CA ARG A 408 10.92 -3.40 -13.88
C ARG A 408 10.62 -4.37 -15.02
N LEU A 409 11.33 -4.26 -16.15
CA LEU A 409 11.24 -5.18 -17.29
C LEU A 409 11.53 -6.61 -16.83
N LEU A 410 12.67 -6.82 -16.17
CA LEU A 410 13.09 -8.13 -15.69
C LEU A 410 12.10 -8.71 -14.67
N HIS A 411 11.64 -7.90 -13.72
CA HIS A 411 10.69 -8.35 -12.70
C HIS A 411 9.33 -8.74 -13.29
N ASN A 412 8.76 -7.91 -14.16
CA ASN A 412 7.47 -8.22 -14.76
C ASN A 412 7.56 -9.45 -15.68
N ALA A 413 8.66 -9.59 -16.41
CA ALA A 413 8.93 -10.80 -17.19
C ALA A 413 9.00 -12.04 -16.29
N SER A 414 9.72 -11.98 -15.16
CA SER A 414 9.79 -13.10 -14.23
C SER A 414 8.43 -13.45 -13.64
N LEU A 415 7.59 -12.47 -13.29
CA LEU A 415 6.24 -12.72 -12.79
C LEU A 415 5.33 -13.42 -13.82
N ILE A 416 5.41 -13.04 -15.10
CA ILE A 416 4.64 -13.70 -16.16
C ILE A 416 5.02 -15.18 -16.25
N LEU A 417 6.32 -15.50 -16.15
CA LEU A 417 6.80 -16.89 -16.18
C LEU A 417 6.41 -17.63 -14.91
N ASP A 418 6.60 -17.04 -13.73
CA ASP A 418 6.26 -17.62 -12.43
C ASP A 418 4.76 -17.94 -12.38
N ASP A 419 3.88 -16.98 -12.72
CA ASP A 419 2.42 -17.19 -12.79
C ASP A 419 2.02 -18.38 -13.69
N PHE A 420 2.69 -18.54 -14.83
CA PHE A 420 2.43 -19.67 -15.73
C PHE A 420 3.02 -20.98 -15.20
N GLN A 421 4.24 -20.96 -14.67
CA GLN A 421 4.94 -22.15 -14.18
C GLN A 421 4.30 -22.72 -12.92
N ASP A 422 3.69 -21.85 -12.12
CA ASP A 422 3.00 -22.19 -10.87
C ASP A 422 1.49 -22.44 -11.07
N ASP A 423 0.96 -22.26 -12.29
CA ASP A 423 -0.48 -22.36 -12.60
C ASP A 423 -1.36 -21.40 -11.76
N SER A 424 -0.81 -20.23 -11.40
CA SER A 424 -1.45 -19.22 -10.57
C SER A 424 -2.62 -18.54 -11.31
N PRO A 425 -3.88 -18.66 -10.86
CA PRO A 425 -5.02 -18.09 -11.58
C PRO A 425 -5.12 -16.56 -11.43
N LEU A 426 -4.55 -16.00 -10.36
CA LEU A 426 -4.70 -14.60 -9.99
C LEU A 426 -3.37 -13.91 -9.75
N ARG A 427 -3.27 -12.66 -10.21
CA ARG A 427 -2.18 -11.75 -9.90
C ARG A 427 -2.77 -10.42 -9.45
N ARG A 428 -2.46 -9.99 -8.22
CA ARG A 428 -2.91 -8.70 -7.65
C ARG A 428 -4.45 -8.53 -7.68
N GLY A 429 -5.18 -9.62 -7.44
CA GLY A 429 -6.65 -9.65 -7.45
C GLY A 429 -7.29 -9.60 -8.84
N LYS A 430 -6.48 -9.71 -9.91
CA LYS A 430 -6.93 -9.79 -11.30
C LYS A 430 -6.48 -11.10 -11.92
N ALA A 431 -7.04 -11.46 -13.07
CA ALA A 431 -6.67 -12.69 -13.78
C ALA A 431 -5.18 -12.66 -14.17
N ALA A 432 -4.45 -13.77 -13.98
CA ALA A 432 -3.03 -13.85 -14.34
C ALA A 432 -2.84 -13.73 -15.86
N THR A 433 -1.68 -13.24 -16.32
CA THR A 433 -1.45 -12.91 -17.73
C THR A 433 -1.73 -14.08 -18.68
N HIS A 434 -1.31 -15.30 -18.31
CA HIS A 434 -1.52 -16.49 -19.14
C HIS A 434 -2.99 -16.90 -19.24
N THR A 435 -3.84 -16.50 -18.28
CA THR A 435 -5.30 -16.78 -18.32
C THR A 435 -6.04 -15.87 -19.31
N ILE A 436 -5.46 -14.72 -19.67
CA ILE A 436 -6.03 -13.77 -20.63
C ILE A 436 -5.51 -14.02 -22.04
N PHE A 437 -4.17 -14.10 -22.19
CA PHE A 437 -3.51 -14.17 -23.49
C PHE A 437 -3.15 -15.61 -23.91
N GLY A 438 -3.35 -16.58 -23.02
CA GLY A 438 -2.90 -17.94 -23.19
C GLY A 438 -1.42 -18.13 -22.83
N PRO A 439 -1.02 -19.37 -22.45
CA PRO A 439 0.37 -19.69 -22.11
C PRO A 439 1.39 -19.32 -23.19
N ALA A 440 1.10 -19.62 -24.46
CA ALA A 440 2.04 -19.43 -25.56
C ALA A 440 2.46 -17.96 -25.73
N GLN A 441 1.50 -17.03 -25.71
CA GLN A 441 1.80 -15.60 -25.85
C GLN A 441 2.50 -15.05 -24.61
N ALA A 442 2.10 -15.49 -23.42
CA ALA A 442 2.71 -15.08 -22.15
C ALA A 442 4.20 -15.48 -22.09
N ILE A 443 4.52 -16.75 -22.39
CA ILE A 443 5.91 -17.26 -22.40
C ILE A 443 6.75 -16.54 -23.45
N ASN A 444 6.22 -16.37 -24.67
CA ASN A 444 6.94 -15.69 -25.74
C ASN A 444 7.25 -14.23 -25.38
N THR A 445 6.26 -13.50 -24.87
CA THR A 445 6.42 -12.10 -24.45
C THR A 445 7.42 -11.95 -23.32
N SER A 446 7.38 -12.84 -22.32
CA SER A 446 8.34 -12.79 -21.23
C SER A 446 9.77 -13.09 -21.70
N SER A 447 9.94 -14.12 -22.53
CA SER A 447 11.25 -14.47 -23.11
C SER A 447 11.83 -13.32 -23.93
N TYR A 448 11.00 -12.70 -24.78
CA TYR A 448 11.36 -11.49 -25.50
C TYR A 448 11.77 -10.35 -24.56
N THR A 449 11.00 -10.11 -23.49
CA THR A 449 11.27 -9.02 -22.54
C THR A 449 12.60 -9.22 -21.81
N ILE A 450 12.97 -10.45 -21.46
CA ILE A 450 14.28 -10.75 -20.84
C ILE A 450 15.42 -10.42 -21.79
N VAL A 451 15.32 -10.81 -23.07
CA VAL A 451 16.33 -10.47 -24.09
C VAL A 451 16.39 -8.96 -24.34
N LYS A 452 15.23 -8.29 -24.43
CA LYS A 452 15.11 -6.82 -24.54
C LYS A 452 15.79 -6.12 -23.36
N THR A 453 15.66 -6.67 -22.15
CA THR A 453 16.29 -6.13 -20.94
C THR A 453 17.81 -6.17 -21.05
N ILE A 454 18.39 -7.29 -21.49
CA ILE A 454 19.84 -7.43 -21.68
C ILE A 454 20.33 -6.42 -22.73
N ASN A 455 19.60 -6.28 -23.84
CA ASN A 455 19.92 -5.29 -24.87
C ASN A 455 19.89 -3.86 -24.31
N HIS A 456 18.89 -3.53 -23.48
CA HIS A 456 18.78 -2.21 -22.86
C HIS A 456 19.90 -1.91 -21.87
N VAL A 457 20.34 -2.90 -21.07
CA VAL A 457 21.52 -2.78 -20.20
C VAL A 457 22.78 -2.45 -21.02
N ALA A 458 22.93 -3.09 -22.19
CA ALA A 458 24.08 -2.86 -23.06
C ALA A 458 24.18 -1.44 -23.64
N GLU A 459 23.09 -0.66 -23.62
CA GLU A 459 23.08 0.72 -24.11
C GLU A 459 23.76 1.71 -23.16
N PHE A 460 23.94 1.36 -21.86
CA PHE A 460 24.45 2.31 -20.87
C PHE A 460 25.44 1.75 -19.85
N ALA A 461 25.52 0.42 -19.67
CA ALA A 461 26.42 -0.21 -18.72
C ALA A 461 27.77 -0.59 -19.35
N SER A 462 28.81 -0.79 -18.53
CA SER A 462 30.11 -1.30 -18.99
C SER A 462 30.04 -2.76 -19.42
N ASN A 463 30.95 -3.19 -20.30
CA ASN A 463 31.04 -4.59 -20.76
C ASN A 463 31.13 -5.61 -19.62
N ASN A 464 31.85 -5.28 -18.55
CA ASN A 464 31.95 -6.14 -17.37
C ASN A 464 30.60 -6.22 -16.63
N CYS A 465 29.90 -5.10 -16.49
CA CYS A 465 28.58 -5.07 -15.85
C CYS A 465 27.52 -5.81 -16.69
N ILE A 466 27.59 -5.76 -18.02
CA ILE A 466 26.72 -6.55 -18.92
C ILE A 466 26.95 -8.05 -18.67
N GLN A 467 28.20 -8.50 -18.61
CA GLN A 467 28.54 -9.90 -18.34
C GLN A 467 28.06 -10.35 -16.96
N GLU A 468 28.30 -9.53 -15.93
CA GLU A 468 27.85 -9.80 -14.57
C GLU A 468 26.32 -9.86 -14.48
N THR A 469 25.62 -8.90 -15.11
CA THR A 469 24.16 -8.87 -15.16
C THR A 469 23.61 -10.11 -15.86
N THR A 470 24.22 -10.52 -16.97
CA THR A 470 23.83 -11.74 -17.70
C THR A 470 24.03 -12.98 -16.83
N GLN A 471 25.14 -13.08 -16.09
CA GLN A 471 25.37 -14.16 -15.13
C GLN A 471 24.33 -14.18 -14.01
N LYS A 472 23.96 -13.01 -13.47
CA LYS A 472 22.91 -12.89 -12.46
C LYS A 472 21.53 -13.28 -13.01
N ILE A 473 21.21 -12.94 -14.26
CA ILE A 473 19.97 -13.41 -14.93
C ILE A 473 19.99 -14.93 -15.09
N MET A 474 21.11 -15.55 -15.48
CA MET A 474 21.22 -17.01 -15.51
C MET A 474 21.03 -17.64 -14.13
N ALA A 475 21.53 -17.00 -13.07
CA ALA A 475 21.30 -17.44 -11.69
C ALA A 475 19.81 -17.38 -11.29
N LEU A 476 19.03 -16.40 -11.76
CA LEU A 476 17.56 -16.36 -11.58
C LEU A 476 16.91 -17.67 -12.07
N PHE A 477 17.27 -18.11 -13.28
CA PHE A 477 16.78 -19.36 -13.83
C PHE A 477 17.27 -20.59 -13.06
N GLN A 478 18.50 -20.58 -12.55
CA GLN A 478 19.01 -21.66 -11.69
C GLN A 478 18.21 -21.76 -10.38
N GLY A 479 17.89 -20.62 -9.75
CA GLY A 479 17.00 -20.58 -8.59
C GLY A 479 15.62 -21.16 -8.91
N GLN A 480 15.00 -20.67 -9.98
CA GLN A 480 13.69 -21.15 -10.43
C GLN A 480 13.70 -22.65 -10.76
N ALA A 481 14.77 -23.15 -11.39
CA ALA A 481 14.89 -24.56 -11.72
C ALA A 481 14.89 -25.45 -10.46
N MET A 482 15.52 -25.01 -9.37
CA MET A 482 15.51 -25.75 -8.10
C MET A 482 14.13 -25.75 -7.46
N ASP A 483 13.44 -24.60 -7.45
CA ASP A 483 12.08 -24.43 -6.92
C ASP A 483 11.10 -25.40 -7.65
N LEU A 484 11.09 -25.34 -8.98
CA LEU A 484 10.28 -26.22 -9.82
C LEU A 484 10.65 -27.70 -9.67
N PHE A 485 11.94 -28.01 -9.59
CA PHE A 485 12.40 -29.39 -9.42
C PHE A 485 11.89 -29.99 -8.10
N TRP A 486 11.93 -29.23 -7.01
CA TRP A 486 11.44 -29.69 -5.71
C TRP A 486 9.94 -29.92 -5.73
N SER A 487 9.16 -28.93 -6.20
CA SER A 487 7.70 -29.03 -6.28
C SER A 487 7.25 -30.19 -7.17
N TYR A 488 7.85 -30.33 -8.36
CA TYR A 488 7.50 -31.38 -9.32
C TYR A 488 7.86 -32.78 -8.81
N ASN A 489 9.04 -32.96 -8.23
CA ASN A 489 9.51 -34.28 -7.76
C ASN A 489 9.08 -34.61 -6.32
N GLY A 490 8.41 -33.69 -5.63
CA GLY A 490 8.01 -33.87 -4.23
C GLY A 490 9.21 -34.02 -3.28
N ARG A 491 10.35 -33.39 -3.59
CA ARG A 491 11.56 -33.44 -2.75
C ARG A 491 11.60 -32.20 -1.85
N CYS A 492 11.41 -32.39 -0.55
CA CYS A 492 11.61 -31.32 0.42
C CYS A 492 13.09 -30.90 0.48
N PRO A 493 13.42 -29.60 0.31
CA PRO A 493 14.79 -29.11 0.45
C PRO A 493 15.23 -29.01 1.91
N THR A 494 16.54 -28.90 2.14
CA THR A 494 17.08 -28.41 3.42
C THR A 494 16.91 -26.90 3.54
N MET A 495 17.02 -26.33 4.75
CA MET A 495 17.01 -24.87 4.92
C MET A 495 18.15 -24.17 4.16
N ASP A 496 19.33 -24.80 4.09
CA ASP A 496 20.48 -24.27 3.33
C ASP A 496 20.29 -24.38 1.81
N GLU A 497 19.61 -25.42 1.34
CA GLU A 497 19.17 -25.52 -0.06
C GLU A 497 18.16 -24.42 -0.38
N TYR A 498 17.14 -24.25 0.47
CA TYR A 498 16.13 -23.20 0.32
C TYR A 498 16.79 -21.82 0.25
N TYR A 499 17.67 -21.44 1.20
CA TYR A 499 18.33 -20.14 1.15
C TYR A 499 19.17 -19.93 -0.10
N ARG A 500 19.88 -20.95 -0.59
CA ARG A 500 20.63 -20.85 -1.85
C ARG A 500 19.72 -20.67 -3.06
N MET A 501 18.56 -21.32 -3.08
CA MET A 501 17.54 -21.08 -4.11
C MET A 501 17.04 -19.64 -4.05
N VAL A 502 16.70 -19.15 -2.86
CA VAL A 502 16.20 -17.78 -2.66
C VAL A 502 17.23 -16.72 -3.04
N ASP A 503 18.50 -16.92 -2.68
CA ASP A 503 19.59 -16.03 -3.06
C ASP A 503 19.69 -15.93 -4.59
N ASN A 504 19.55 -17.07 -5.28
CA ASN A 504 19.59 -17.14 -6.73
C ASN A 504 18.32 -16.62 -7.43
N LYS A 505 17.15 -16.61 -6.78
CA LYS A 505 15.86 -16.13 -7.34
C LYS A 505 15.57 -14.68 -6.94
N THR A 506 15.27 -14.43 -5.67
CA THR A 506 14.80 -13.11 -5.20
C THR A 506 15.95 -12.17 -4.86
N GLY A 507 17.06 -12.71 -4.34
CA GLY A 507 18.26 -11.94 -4.00
C GLY A 507 18.93 -11.29 -5.23
N GLN A 508 19.02 -12.03 -6.34
CA GLN A 508 19.73 -11.53 -7.53
C GLN A 508 19.09 -10.34 -8.21
N LEU A 509 17.78 -10.17 -8.11
CA LEU A 509 17.14 -8.99 -8.69
C LEU A 509 17.58 -7.69 -7.98
N PHE A 510 17.74 -7.72 -6.65
CA PHE A 510 18.32 -6.61 -5.88
C PHE A 510 19.81 -6.43 -6.19
N SER A 511 20.55 -7.52 -6.37
CA SER A 511 21.97 -7.48 -6.71
C SER A 511 22.23 -6.94 -8.12
N ILE A 512 21.36 -7.20 -9.10
CA ILE A 512 21.43 -6.62 -10.45
C ILE A 512 21.28 -5.09 -10.37
N ALA A 513 20.23 -4.61 -9.72
CA ALA A 513 19.99 -3.17 -9.57
C ALA A 513 21.18 -2.48 -8.89
N THR A 514 21.68 -3.07 -7.80
CA THR A 514 22.87 -2.58 -7.08
C THR A 514 24.11 -2.54 -7.96
N GLY A 515 24.37 -3.61 -8.71
CA GLY A 515 25.54 -3.70 -9.61
C GLY A 515 25.51 -2.63 -10.70
N LEU A 516 24.35 -2.39 -11.32
CA LEU A 516 24.17 -1.34 -12.32
C LEU A 516 24.39 0.07 -11.74
N MET A 517 23.90 0.31 -10.52
CA MET A 517 24.10 1.60 -9.84
C MET A 517 25.58 1.85 -9.52
N LEU A 518 26.30 0.81 -9.07
CA LEU A 518 27.73 0.91 -8.80
C LEU A 518 28.57 1.12 -10.07
N ASP A 519 28.20 0.48 -11.19
CA ASP A 519 28.88 0.66 -12.47
C ASP A 519 28.81 2.11 -12.98
N SER A 520 27.70 2.80 -12.68
CA SER A 520 27.50 4.20 -13.08
C SER A 520 28.42 5.22 -12.37
N GLN A 521 29.11 4.81 -11.30
CA GLN A 521 30.02 5.66 -10.53
C GLN A 521 31.37 5.78 -11.25
N LYS A 522 31.71 6.97 -11.77
CA LYS A 522 33.02 7.27 -12.39
C LYS A 522 34.14 7.38 -11.34
N ARG A 523 34.56 6.23 -10.78
CA ARG A 523 35.75 5.90 -9.96
C ARG A 523 36.25 6.93 -8.92
N THR A 524 36.20 6.51 -7.65
CA THR A 524 37.37 6.46 -6.74
C THR A 524 37.15 5.37 -5.69
N SER A 525 38.01 4.34 -5.69
CA SER A 525 38.30 3.45 -4.55
C SER A 525 37.11 2.87 -3.75
N THR A 526 36.60 1.73 -4.19
CA THR A 526 36.63 0.43 -3.49
C THR A 526 35.70 -0.51 -4.26
N LYS A 527 35.96 -1.82 -4.22
CA LYS A 527 34.97 -2.83 -4.63
C LYS A 527 33.63 -2.49 -3.96
N ALA A 528 32.49 -2.86 -4.57
CA ALA A 528 31.22 -2.93 -3.84
C ALA A 528 31.54 -3.46 -2.43
N PRO A 529 31.33 -2.69 -1.35
CA PRO A 529 31.78 -3.16 -0.06
C PRO A 529 31.00 -4.46 0.18
N ALA A 530 31.68 -5.54 0.55
CA ALA A 530 31.05 -6.85 0.74
C ALA A 530 29.82 -6.81 1.67
N SER A 531 29.69 -5.73 2.45
CA SER A 531 28.51 -5.35 3.22
C SER A 531 27.24 -5.12 2.38
N LEU A 532 27.32 -4.60 1.15
CA LEU A 532 26.15 -4.34 0.30
C LEU A 532 25.62 -5.62 -0.35
N ASP A 533 26.50 -6.50 -0.81
CA ASP A 533 26.10 -7.85 -1.27
C ASP A 533 25.45 -8.63 -0.12
N ARG A 534 26.09 -8.62 1.06
CA ARG A 534 25.50 -9.22 2.28
C ARG A 534 24.13 -8.63 2.61
N PHE A 535 23.97 -7.31 2.54
CA PHE A 535 22.70 -6.64 2.81
C PHE A 535 21.62 -7.06 1.81
N THR A 536 21.92 -7.06 0.50
CA THR A 536 20.96 -7.44 -0.54
C THR A 536 20.57 -8.92 -0.48
N SER A 537 21.51 -9.83 -0.18
CA SER A 537 21.20 -11.24 0.05
C SER A 537 20.29 -11.44 1.26
N LEU A 538 20.60 -10.80 2.40
CA LEU A 538 19.75 -10.87 3.59
C LEU A 538 18.35 -10.30 3.33
N LEU A 539 18.28 -9.17 2.62
CA LEU A 539 17.02 -8.54 2.24
C LEU A 539 16.19 -9.48 1.34
N GLY A 540 16.82 -10.07 0.31
CA GLY A 540 16.19 -11.05 -0.57
C GLY A 540 15.63 -12.26 0.18
N ARG A 541 16.41 -12.82 1.12
CA ARG A 541 15.96 -13.91 2.01
C ARG A 541 14.76 -13.51 2.85
N TYR A 542 14.82 -12.35 3.51
CA TYR A 542 13.72 -11.86 4.32
C TYR A 542 12.45 -11.65 3.47
N PHE A 543 12.60 -11.08 2.27
CA PHE A 543 11.49 -10.88 1.34
C PHE A 543 10.79 -12.18 0.95
N GLN A 544 11.55 -13.20 0.56
CA GLN A 544 10.96 -14.47 0.16
C GLN A 544 10.30 -15.19 1.33
N VAL A 545 10.99 -15.30 2.47
CA VAL A 545 10.43 -15.96 3.67
C VAL A 545 9.16 -15.24 4.12
N ARG A 546 9.12 -13.91 4.00
CA ARG A 546 7.92 -13.12 4.28
C ARG A 546 6.81 -13.37 3.26
N ASP A 547 7.10 -13.43 1.96
CA ASP A 547 6.07 -13.69 0.94
C ASP A 547 5.42 -15.05 1.17
N ASP A 548 6.23 -16.09 1.37
CA ASP A 548 5.78 -17.45 1.66
C ASP A 548 4.95 -17.52 2.95
N TYR A 549 5.39 -16.82 4.01
CA TYR A 549 4.64 -16.75 5.27
C TYR A 549 3.28 -16.05 5.11
N GLN A 550 3.25 -14.94 4.37
CA GLN A 550 2.05 -14.14 4.15
C GLN A 550 1.05 -14.87 3.24
N ASN A 551 1.50 -15.65 2.26
CA ASN A 551 0.63 -16.48 1.42
C ASN A 551 -0.25 -17.43 2.26
N LEU A 552 0.32 -17.97 3.35
CA LEU A 552 -0.37 -18.93 4.21
C LEU A 552 -1.18 -18.30 5.35
N THR A 553 -0.96 -17.03 5.69
CA THR A 553 -1.51 -16.42 6.93
C THR A 553 -2.33 -15.14 6.72
N SER A 554 -2.18 -14.45 5.59
CA SER A 554 -2.71 -13.10 5.41
C SER A 554 -4.04 -13.06 4.64
N VAL A 555 -5.03 -12.37 5.21
CA VAL A 555 -6.34 -12.12 4.57
C VAL A 555 -6.20 -11.33 3.27
N ASP A 556 -5.24 -10.39 3.20
CA ASP A 556 -5.01 -9.60 1.99
C ASP A 556 -4.39 -10.44 0.87
N TYR A 557 -3.49 -11.37 1.21
CA TYR A 557 -2.95 -12.32 0.22
C TYR A 557 -4.06 -13.25 -0.28
N ILE A 558 -4.96 -13.70 0.59
CA ILE A 558 -6.13 -14.49 0.19
C ILE A 558 -6.97 -13.75 -0.87
N ARG A 559 -7.14 -12.43 -0.73
CA ARG A 559 -7.86 -11.60 -1.72
C ARG A 559 -7.07 -11.39 -3.02
N GLN A 560 -5.74 -11.31 -2.95
CA GLN A 560 -4.90 -10.95 -4.10
C GLN A 560 -4.46 -12.14 -4.96
N LYS A 561 -4.24 -13.29 -4.33
CA LYS A 561 -3.66 -14.51 -4.90
C LYS A 561 -4.62 -15.71 -4.82
N GLY A 562 -5.39 -15.78 -3.74
CA GLY A 562 -6.28 -16.89 -3.45
C GLY A 562 -5.94 -17.54 -2.11
N PHE A 563 -6.82 -18.40 -1.61
CA PHE A 563 -6.62 -19.03 -0.30
C PHE A 563 -5.47 -20.05 -0.34
N CYS A 564 -4.34 -19.72 0.28
CA CYS A 564 -3.12 -20.54 0.37
C CYS A 564 -2.71 -21.14 -0.98
N GLU A 565 -2.53 -20.26 -1.96
CA GLU A 565 -2.14 -20.62 -3.33
C GLU A 565 -0.84 -21.43 -3.36
N ASP A 566 0.16 -21.10 -2.51
CA ASP A 566 1.44 -21.82 -2.48
C ASP A 566 1.25 -23.34 -2.20
N LEU A 567 0.14 -23.74 -1.57
CA LEU A 567 -0.19 -25.15 -1.34
C LEU A 567 -0.74 -25.86 -2.58
N ASP A 568 -1.39 -25.13 -3.51
CA ASP A 568 -1.78 -25.67 -4.82
C ASP A 568 -0.55 -25.83 -5.71
N GLU A 569 0.34 -24.83 -5.70
CA GLU A 569 1.62 -24.82 -6.42
C GLU A 569 2.58 -25.92 -5.91
N GLY A 570 2.34 -26.43 -4.70
CA GLY A 570 3.18 -27.44 -4.06
C GLY A 570 4.53 -26.90 -3.59
N LYS A 571 4.64 -25.58 -3.38
CA LYS A 571 5.88 -24.91 -2.99
C LYS A 571 6.31 -25.27 -1.57
N TYR A 572 7.63 -25.40 -1.40
CA TYR A 572 8.25 -25.68 -0.12
C TYR A 572 8.60 -24.40 0.62
N SER A 573 7.60 -23.82 1.30
CA SER A 573 7.79 -22.68 2.19
C SER A 573 8.50 -23.06 3.50
N VAL A 574 9.14 -22.09 4.17
CA VAL A 574 9.81 -22.31 5.48
C VAL A 574 8.96 -23.06 6.52
N PRO A 575 7.67 -22.74 6.76
CA PRO A 575 6.88 -23.49 7.73
C PRO A 575 6.70 -24.96 7.31
N LEU A 576 6.58 -25.22 6.01
CA LEU A 576 6.45 -26.57 5.47
C LEU A 576 7.76 -27.36 5.56
N ILE A 577 8.88 -26.76 5.16
CA ILE A 577 10.22 -27.36 5.26
C ILE A 577 10.52 -27.76 6.71
N TYR A 578 10.31 -26.84 7.65
CA TYR A 578 10.55 -27.10 9.07
C TYR A 578 9.68 -28.26 9.58
N THR A 579 8.40 -28.26 9.24
CA THR A 579 7.47 -29.29 9.70
C THR A 579 7.81 -30.66 9.12
N LEU A 580 8.16 -30.75 7.84
CA LEU A 580 8.55 -32.01 7.19
C LEU A 580 9.88 -32.57 7.74
N GLN A 581 10.83 -31.70 8.10
CA GLN A 581 12.10 -32.14 8.68
C GLN A 581 11.97 -32.59 10.15
N THR A 582 11.12 -31.92 10.92
CA THR A 582 10.90 -32.25 12.33
C THR A 582 9.91 -33.39 12.52
N GLN A 583 9.00 -33.59 11.57
CA GLN A 583 7.98 -34.65 11.57
C GLN A 583 8.03 -35.47 10.26
N PRO A 584 9.13 -36.17 9.99
CA PRO A 584 9.29 -36.94 8.75
C PRO A 584 8.29 -38.09 8.62
N ASP A 585 7.76 -38.58 9.74
CA ASP A 585 6.77 -39.67 9.79
C ASP A 585 5.31 -39.17 9.80
N ASN A 586 5.07 -37.87 9.53
CA ASN A 586 3.72 -37.34 9.44
C ASN A 586 3.05 -37.76 8.13
N ILE A 587 2.51 -38.98 8.12
CA ILE A 587 1.84 -39.60 6.98
C ILE A 587 0.69 -38.73 6.46
N GLN A 588 -0.03 -38.03 7.34
CA GLN A 588 -1.15 -37.17 6.95
C GLN A 588 -0.66 -36.00 6.07
N LEU A 589 0.37 -35.27 6.51
CA LEU A 589 0.95 -34.18 5.74
C LEU A 589 1.51 -34.68 4.40
N ILE A 590 2.25 -35.78 4.43
CA ILE A 590 2.85 -36.37 3.22
C ILE A 590 1.75 -36.75 2.20
N ASN A 591 0.66 -37.37 2.66
CA ASN A 591 -0.45 -37.77 1.80
C ASN A 591 -1.22 -36.57 1.25
N LEU A 592 -1.43 -35.52 2.04
CA LEU A 592 -2.06 -34.28 1.57
C LEU A 592 -1.23 -33.63 0.47
N LEU A 593 0.07 -33.42 0.69
CA LEU A 593 0.97 -32.85 -0.32
C LEU A 593 1.03 -33.72 -1.58
N SER A 594 1.08 -35.05 -1.42
CA SER A 594 1.09 -35.98 -2.55
C SER A 594 -0.23 -35.99 -3.32
N THR A 595 -1.35 -35.79 -2.62
CA THR A 595 -2.66 -35.61 -3.26
C THR A 595 -2.68 -34.32 -4.06
N GLY A 596 -2.29 -33.19 -3.46
CA GLY A 596 -2.23 -31.89 -4.14
C GLY A 596 -1.40 -31.93 -5.43
N ARG A 597 -0.21 -32.55 -5.40
CA ARG A 597 0.62 -32.74 -6.60
C ARG A 597 -0.07 -33.57 -7.70
N ARG A 598 -0.83 -34.60 -7.33
CA ARG A 598 -1.53 -35.48 -8.29
C ARG A 598 -2.77 -34.82 -8.89
N THR A 599 -3.48 -34.01 -8.10
CA THR A 599 -4.72 -33.34 -8.52
C THR A 599 -4.48 -31.94 -9.08
N GLY A 600 -3.28 -31.39 -8.90
CA GLY A 600 -2.89 -30.03 -9.28
C GLY A 600 -3.42 -28.93 -8.36
N ARG A 601 -4.14 -29.29 -7.28
CA ARG A 601 -4.68 -28.36 -6.28
C ARG A 601 -5.20 -29.10 -5.05
N LEU A 602 -5.27 -28.40 -3.92
CA LEU A 602 -5.95 -28.86 -2.70
C LEU A 602 -7.31 -28.20 -2.54
N THR A 603 -8.27 -28.93 -1.96
CA THR A 603 -9.53 -28.31 -1.52
C THR A 603 -9.28 -27.36 -0.35
N ARG A 604 -10.25 -26.48 -0.06
CA ARG A 604 -10.14 -25.54 1.05
C ARG A 604 -9.92 -26.25 2.39
N GLU A 605 -10.64 -27.34 2.62
CA GLU A 605 -10.57 -28.14 3.85
C GLU A 605 -9.22 -28.85 3.97
N GLN A 606 -8.67 -29.32 2.85
CA GLN A 606 -7.33 -29.90 2.81
C GLN A 606 -6.26 -28.86 3.13
N LYS A 607 -6.39 -27.64 2.60
CA LYS A 607 -5.50 -26.52 2.92
C LYS A 607 -5.58 -26.15 4.39
N GLU A 608 -6.79 -26.00 4.94
CA GLU A 608 -7.01 -25.74 6.38
C GLU A 608 -6.35 -26.83 7.24
N CYS A 609 -6.48 -28.10 6.86
CA CYS A 609 -5.78 -29.20 7.54
C CYS A 609 -4.26 -29.08 7.48
N VAL A 610 -3.68 -28.69 6.33
CA VAL A 610 -2.24 -28.43 6.23
C VAL A 610 -1.84 -27.29 7.17
N LEU A 611 -2.57 -26.17 7.18
CA LEU A 611 -2.31 -25.03 8.08
C LEU A 611 -2.36 -25.44 9.56
N GLU A 612 -3.33 -26.27 9.95
CA GLU A 612 -3.43 -26.79 11.31
C GLU A 612 -2.21 -27.64 11.70
N ILE A 613 -1.74 -28.51 10.80
CA ILE A 613 -0.52 -29.31 11.02
C ILE A 613 0.70 -28.39 11.17
N LEU A 614 0.87 -27.42 10.26
CA LEU A 614 1.97 -26.45 10.32
C LEU A 614 1.96 -25.65 11.63
N ASN A 615 0.78 -25.28 12.12
CA ASN A 615 0.64 -24.58 13.39
C ASN A 615 0.95 -25.50 14.58
N LYS A 616 0.37 -26.71 14.61
CA LYS A 616 0.53 -27.70 15.68
C LYS A 616 1.99 -28.07 15.93
N PHE A 617 2.77 -28.24 14.85
CA PHE A 617 4.17 -28.62 14.94
C PHE A 617 5.12 -27.42 14.89
N GLY A 618 4.61 -26.20 15.04
CA GLY A 618 5.42 -25.00 15.24
C GLY A 618 6.08 -24.42 13.99
N GLY A 619 5.70 -24.85 12.78
CA GLY A 619 6.23 -24.32 11.52
C GLY A 619 6.06 -22.81 11.39
N PHE A 620 4.89 -22.26 11.74
CA PHE A 620 4.68 -20.81 11.73
C PHE A 620 5.49 -20.09 12.81
N ALA A 621 5.58 -20.66 14.02
CA ALA A 621 6.38 -20.08 15.10
C ALA A 621 7.87 -20.04 14.74
N TYR A 622 8.39 -21.12 14.16
CA TYR A 622 9.76 -21.18 13.65
C TYR A 622 9.99 -20.14 12.55
N THR A 623 9.06 -19.99 11.62
CA THR A 623 9.15 -19.00 10.53
C THR A 623 9.22 -17.57 11.07
N ARG A 624 8.41 -17.23 12.09
CA ARG A 624 8.51 -15.93 12.78
C ARG A 624 9.88 -15.71 13.41
N VAL A 625 10.45 -16.72 14.07
CA VAL A 625 11.80 -16.63 14.65
C VAL A 625 12.87 -16.40 13.56
N VAL A 626 12.74 -17.08 12.41
CA VAL A 626 13.63 -16.87 11.25
C VAL A 626 13.51 -15.45 10.73
N LEU A 627 12.30 -14.93 10.56
CA LEU A 627 12.05 -13.56 10.10
C LEU A 627 12.63 -12.52 11.06
N LEU A 628 12.43 -12.67 12.37
CA LEU A 628 13.02 -11.77 13.38
C LEU A 628 14.55 -11.80 13.35
N ARG A 629 15.15 -12.99 13.18
CA ARG A 629 16.61 -13.14 13.06
C ARG A 629 17.14 -12.46 11.80
N LEU A 630 16.51 -12.69 10.65
CA LEU A 630 16.88 -12.04 9.39
C LEU A 630 16.74 -10.53 9.50
N TYR A 631 15.66 -10.03 10.11
CA TYR A 631 15.44 -8.60 10.32
C TYR A 631 16.53 -7.97 11.18
N SER A 632 16.95 -8.63 12.27
CA SER A 632 18.07 -8.20 13.10
C SER A 632 19.36 -8.13 12.29
N GLN A 633 19.67 -9.16 11.50
CA GLN A 633 20.87 -9.21 10.66
C GLN A 633 20.88 -8.12 9.59
N ILE A 634 19.72 -7.84 8.97
CA ILE A 634 19.54 -6.72 8.02
C ILE A 634 19.78 -5.39 8.72
N SER A 635 19.25 -5.21 9.93
CA SER A 635 19.41 -3.98 10.72
C SER A 635 20.87 -3.73 11.08
N ASP A 636 21.62 -4.78 11.42
CA ASP A 636 23.05 -4.66 11.71
C ASP A 636 23.87 -4.39 10.43
N ALA A 637 23.57 -5.08 9.33
CA ALA A 637 24.16 -4.80 8.02
C ALA A 637 23.87 -3.36 7.56
N LEU A 638 22.68 -2.82 7.86
CA LEU A 638 22.34 -1.43 7.56
C LEU A 638 23.21 -0.45 8.35
N LYS A 639 23.43 -0.69 9.66
CA LYS A 639 24.33 0.14 10.48
C LYS A 639 25.77 0.11 9.97
N GLU A 640 26.24 -1.07 9.53
CA GLU A 640 27.56 -1.22 8.90
C GLU A 640 27.64 -0.37 7.61
N LEU A 641 26.58 -0.36 6.78
CA LEU A 641 26.51 0.47 5.58
C LEU A 641 26.45 1.97 5.91
N GLU A 642 25.63 2.40 6.86
CA GLU A 642 25.56 3.81 7.31
C GLU A 642 26.92 4.30 7.80
N SER A 643 27.67 3.45 8.51
CA SER A 643 29.03 3.75 8.96
C SER A 643 30.01 3.85 7.79
N SER A 644 29.87 2.95 6.81
CA SER A 644 30.75 2.91 5.63
C SER A 644 30.52 4.11 4.70
N PHE A 645 29.28 4.55 4.54
CA PHE A 645 28.90 5.71 3.72
C PHE A 645 28.94 7.04 4.50
N GLY A 646 29.21 7.02 5.81
CA GLY A 646 29.32 8.21 6.65
C GLY A 646 28.03 9.02 6.81
N SER A 647 26.88 8.44 6.47
CA SER A 647 25.57 9.11 6.50
C SER A 647 24.45 8.11 6.80
N SER A 648 23.48 8.54 7.61
CA SER A 648 22.28 7.73 7.86
C SER A 648 21.38 7.71 6.63
N ASN A 649 20.63 6.62 6.45
CA ASN A 649 19.68 6.47 5.36
C ASN A 649 18.25 6.23 5.90
N PRO A 650 17.51 7.32 6.17
CA PRO A 650 16.14 7.24 6.68
C PRO A 650 15.20 6.52 5.72
N GLU A 651 15.39 6.67 4.41
CA GLU A 651 14.55 6.04 3.38
C GLU A 651 14.67 4.51 3.43
N MET A 652 15.89 3.99 3.57
CA MET A 652 16.14 2.55 3.75
C MET A 652 15.56 2.05 5.09
N LYS A 653 15.69 2.81 6.18
CA LYS A 653 15.09 2.46 7.48
C LYS A 653 13.57 2.38 7.41
N VAL A 654 12.95 3.35 6.75
CA VAL A 654 11.52 3.36 6.49
C VAL A 654 11.16 2.11 5.69
N LEU A 655 11.82 1.84 4.56
CA LEU A 655 11.58 0.63 3.77
C LEU A 655 11.62 -0.65 4.61
N LEU A 656 12.58 -0.79 5.53
CA LEU A 656 12.68 -1.95 6.42
C LEU A 656 11.56 -2.03 7.47
N GLU A 657 11.25 -0.95 8.18
CA GLU A 657 10.17 -0.95 9.20
C GLU A 657 8.82 -1.26 8.58
N LEU A 658 8.63 -0.76 7.38
CA LEU A 658 7.46 -1.01 6.59
C LEU A 658 7.30 -2.51 6.22
N LEU A 659 8.41 -3.23 6.00
CA LEU A 659 8.43 -4.67 5.72
C LEU A 659 8.36 -5.54 6.97
N ARG A 660 8.43 -4.94 8.15
CA ARG A 660 8.47 -5.65 9.43
C ARG A 660 7.16 -6.40 9.66
N ILE A 661 7.26 -7.67 10.03
CA ILE A 661 6.11 -8.47 10.45
C ILE A 661 5.87 -8.17 11.93
N GLU A 662 4.63 -7.88 12.31
CA GLU A 662 4.25 -7.64 13.71
C GLU A 662 4.30 -8.95 14.50
N ASN A 663 4.61 -8.85 15.80
CA ASN A 663 4.80 -10.00 16.70
C ASN A 663 3.51 -10.74 16.99
#